data_AF-A0A939ZXF6-F1
#
_entry.id   AF-A0A939ZXF6-F1
#
_cell.length_a   1.000
_cell.length_b   1.000
_cell.length_c   1.000
_cell.angle_alpha   90.00
_cell.angle_beta   90.00
_cell.angle_gamma   90.00
#
_symmetry.space_group_name_H-M   'P 1'
#
loop_
_entity.id
_entity.type
_entity.pdbx_description
1 polymer ?
#
loop_
_entity_poly.entity_id
_entity_poly.type
_entity_poly.pdbx_seq_one_letter_code
_entity_poly.pdbx_strand_id
1 'polypeptide(L)'
;MNNEKLKMHYDVGIYGWWGHENFGGCLGYFALERAVKKLGYSVLMIQEAKGLPGRYTIPSDSIAMSFANKAYDHAPQCDIVEMGRFNNVCDKFIVGGDQLWNEYIHFSKEDCFLSFVNDEKLKISYGTAFGQKNYMPSEQYLATARPLLQKFDAVSVREDYAMSTARRYYNVVAKEVVDAMFLLSKEDYEKELKKFENPTLPSKYLLAYLENPTSEKRRQVEAISKKLGLEILCVPDVAQSQQDRMHQAFEGLNFLNPISVPNIIKAFLNAEYVVTDSYYGTGLCIVFGKNFNTFTCDPYVDHVVSLLDAFSLSSRQIDCDEPYDKIYDDKNIGEGIDWPYVWQILDYKKKDSFNWLGQALKNKRVISDEEKQTNEFFENLIESQNAIRQSINNLNYKVNQIKTDVEAFDGHYKLMFWELYKKPEEEMLDAKKRFFKSLSTNDEFMKLKQRGNKILLKKFAEICSELKLDYWMCAGSLLGIVRHGGFIPWDDDIDVTMPRKDYDKFVEHVMKNEKDFTMVYWFNINMGDVITKLVFKNHVSLWFLDIYPCDEIRSNNKVAAQAYLDFKHRMIAEIRSNSVIKPILREMSYDVYLEQKYRDALWGIFTKYNEEFFAFLKQNCWGDEPIGYVCSLDDPEDSMVQVGNYQMNEDVYPLVEKMYEDIPVKVIKNYDEYLEDKYGDIYTLPKDIFTHIHIKDKLPSEEINNDNKFLEQFKEA
;
A
#
# COMPACT_ATOMS: atom_id res chain seq x y z
N MET A 1 26.73 19.61 -20.45
CA MET A 1 25.83 20.08 -21.53
C MET A 1 25.89 21.60 -21.60
N ASN A 2 25.67 22.16 -22.80
CA ASN A 2 25.88 23.55 -23.23
C ASN A 2 25.46 24.64 -22.22
N ASN A 3 26.41 25.18 -21.45
CA ASN A 3 26.26 26.49 -20.81
C ASN A 3 26.24 27.65 -21.85
N GLU A 4 26.54 27.38 -23.12
CA GLU A 4 26.67 28.39 -24.18
C GLU A 4 25.34 28.86 -24.81
N LYS A 5 24.16 28.34 -24.38
CA LYS A 5 22.86 28.66 -25.02
C LYS A 5 21.87 29.44 -24.15
N LEU A 6 22.08 29.57 -22.85
CA LEU A 6 21.14 30.33 -22.02
C LEU A 6 21.32 31.83 -22.30
N LYS A 7 20.23 32.49 -22.70
CA LYS A 7 20.20 33.94 -22.80
C LYS A 7 20.43 34.54 -21.41
N MET A 8 20.99 35.75 -21.38
CA MET A 8 21.12 36.50 -20.12
C MET A 8 19.76 36.82 -19.49
N HIS A 9 18.67 36.83 -20.28
CA HIS A 9 17.33 37.19 -19.84
C HIS A 9 16.23 36.55 -20.71
N TYR A 10 15.09 36.26 -20.08
CA TYR A 10 13.88 35.68 -20.66
C TYR A 10 12.63 36.43 -20.17
N ASP A 11 11.61 36.56 -21.02
CA ASP A 11 10.36 37.23 -20.64
C ASP A 11 9.51 36.38 -19.68
N VAL A 12 9.50 35.06 -19.88
CA VAL A 12 8.64 34.12 -19.15
C VAL A 12 9.41 32.87 -18.73
N GLY A 13 9.34 32.52 -17.45
CA GLY A 13 9.71 31.20 -16.94
C GLY A 13 8.49 30.29 -16.85
N ILE A 14 8.52 29.11 -17.48
CA ILE A 14 7.46 28.10 -17.34
C ILE A 14 7.95 26.99 -16.41
N TYR A 15 7.27 26.84 -15.28
CA TYR A 15 7.56 25.82 -14.27
C TYR A 15 6.63 24.61 -14.41
N GLY A 16 7.19 23.40 -14.25
CA GLY A 16 6.42 22.18 -14.11
C GLY A 16 7.24 20.90 -14.26
N TRP A 17 6.57 19.76 -14.43
CA TRP A 17 7.18 18.41 -14.45
C TRP A 17 7.51 17.90 -15.86
N TRP A 18 7.95 18.79 -16.74
CA TRP A 18 8.16 18.48 -18.16
C TRP A 18 9.34 17.54 -18.46
N GLY A 19 10.20 17.25 -17.48
CA GLY A 19 11.29 16.28 -17.63
C GLY A 19 10.96 14.86 -17.16
N HIS A 20 9.79 14.64 -16.55
CA HIS A 20 9.35 13.30 -16.18
C HIS A 20 9.06 12.48 -17.44
N GLU A 21 9.26 11.16 -17.37
CA GLU A 21 8.95 10.25 -18.47
C GLU A 21 7.44 10.02 -18.58
N ASN A 22 6.74 11.01 -19.14
CA ASN A 22 5.32 10.95 -19.45
C ASN A 22 5.08 11.70 -20.77
N PHE A 23 4.54 11.02 -21.78
CA PHE A 23 4.30 11.62 -23.09
C PHE A 23 3.32 12.80 -23.02
N GLY A 24 2.23 12.65 -22.26
CA GLY A 24 1.23 13.68 -22.06
C GLY A 24 1.81 14.95 -21.44
N GLY A 25 2.62 14.80 -20.39
CA GLY A 25 3.39 15.89 -19.80
C GLY A 25 4.30 16.55 -20.84
N CYS A 26 5.15 15.77 -21.52
CA CYS A 26 6.05 16.28 -22.55
C CYS A 26 5.31 17.10 -23.63
N LEU A 27 4.16 16.62 -24.09
CA LEU A 27 3.33 17.24 -25.11
C LEU A 27 2.63 18.52 -24.60
N GLY A 28 2.04 18.48 -23.41
CA GLY A 28 1.35 19.63 -22.83
C GLY A 28 2.29 20.82 -22.62
N TYR A 29 3.47 20.58 -22.03
CA TYR A 29 4.47 21.64 -21.84
C TYR A 29 5.09 22.11 -23.16
N PHE A 30 5.26 21.22 -24.15
CA PHE A 30 5.66 21.60 -25.50
C PHE A 30 4.70 22.60 -26.11
N ALA A 31 3.41 22.29 -26.05
CA ALA A 31 2.38 23.12 -26.65
C ALA A 31 2.23 24.46 -25.92
N LEU A 32 2.33 24.46 -24.59
CA LEU A 32 2.30 25.67 -23.78
C LEU A 32 3.46 26.61 -24.11
N GLU A 33 4.68 26.08 -24.17
CA GLU A 33 5.87 26.86 -24.50
C GLU A 33 5.75 27.50 -25.89
N ARG A 34 5.26 26.74 -26.89
CA ARG A 34 5.09 27.25 -28.24
C ARG A 34 3.95 28.28 -28.32
N ALA A 35 2.88 28.11 -27.56
CA ALA A 35 1.80 29.09 -27.48
C ALA A 35 2.30 30.42 -26.88
N VAL A 36 3.12 30.38 -25.84
CA VAL A 36 3.72 31.58 -25.24
C VAL A 36 4.69 32.26 -26.21
N LYS A 37 5.50 31.49 -26.94
CA LYS A 37 6.37 32.04 -28.02
C LYS A 37 5.57 32.68 -29.15
N LYS A 38 4.40 32.13 -29.51
CA LYS A 38 3.50 32.75 -30.49
C LYS A 38 2.92 34.08 -30.05
N LEU A 39 2.81 34.32 -28.73
CA LEU A 39 2.46 35.62 -28.17
C LEU A 39 3.62 36.63 -28.19
N GLY A 40 4.81 36.23 -28.66
CA GLY A 40 5.99 37.09 -28.83
C GLY A 40 6.98 37.07 -27.67
N TYR A 41 6.80 36.18 -26.69
CA TYR A 41 7.68 36.10 -25.52
C TYR A 41 8.81 35.09 -25.71
N SER A 42 9.99 35.41 -25.17
CA SER A 42 11.05 34.44 -24.94
C SER A 42 10.76 33.61 -23.68
N VAL A 43 11.05 32.31 -23.73
CA VAL A 43 10.66 31.36 -22.69
C VAL A 43 11.87 30.59 -22.18
N LEU A 44 11.97 30.47 -20.86
CA LEU A 44 12.85 29.54 -20.16
C LEU A 44 11.99 28.46 -19.49
N MET A 45 12.24 27.19 -19.82
CA MET A 45 11.61 26.08 -19.11
C MET A 45 12.36 25.81 -17.80
N ILE A 46 11.63 25.75 -16.68
CA ILE A 46 12.13 25.56 -15.32
C ILE A 46 11.56 24.24 -14.79
N GLN A 47 12.44 23.36 -14.33
CA GLN A 47 12.09 22.04 -13.81
C GLN A 47 11.78 22.11 -12.30
N GLU A 48 11.16 21.06 -11.77
CA GLU A 48 11.03 20.83 -10.33
C GLU A 48 12.36 20.94 -9.57
N ALA A 49 12.28 21.40 -8.32
CA ALA A 49 13.44 21.53 -7.46
C ALA A 49 13.92 20.18 -6.89
N LYS A 50 15.24 20.07 -6.66
CA LYS A 50 15.84 19.00 -5.85
C LYS A 50 15.77 19.33 -4.35
N GLY A 51 15.95 18.31 -3.52
CA GLY A 51 16.04 18.45 -2.06
C GLY A 51 14.70 18.41 -1.31
N LEU A 52 13.58 18.27 -2.02
CA LEU A 52 12.26 18.03 -1.42
C LEU A 52 11.95 16.52 -1.36
N PRO A 53 11.23 16.03 -0.32
CA PRO A 53 10.90 14.62 -0.20
C PRO A 53 10.19 14.07 -1.44
N GLY A 54 10.68 12.93 -1.94
CA GLY A 54 10.15 12.27 -3.15
C GLY A 54 10.74 12.77 -4.47
N ARG A 55 11.44 13.91 -4.51
CA ARG A 55 12.08 14.42 -5.73
C ARG A 55 13.42 13.72 -5.99
N TYR A 56 13.71 13.40 -7.26
CA TYR A 56 14.97 12.81 -7.69
C TYR A 56 15.64 13.65 -8.79
N THR A 57 16.91 13.36 -9.07
CA THR A 57 17.59 13.98 -10.21
C THR A 57 17.10 13.34 -11.49
N ILE A 58 16.50 14.13 -12.37
CA ILE A 58 16.01 13.65 -13.67
C ILE A 58 17.22 13.26 -14.54
N PRO A 59 17.30 12.03 -15.07
CA PRO A 59 18.39 11.60 -15.93
C PRO A 59 18.49 12.45 -17.21
N SER A 60 19.69 12.93 -17.53
CA SER A 60 19.89 13.82 -18.70
C SER A 60 19.71 13.13 -20.05
N ASP A 61 19.78 11.81 -20.06
CA ASP A 61 19.67 10.91 -21.20
C ASP A 61 18.29 10.27 -21.36
N SER A 62 17.33 10.57 -20.47
CA SER A 62 15.94 10.12 -20.60
C SER A 62 15.30 10.56 -21.93
N ILE A 63 14.24 9.89 -22.38
CA ILE A 63 13.55 10.25 -23.63
C ILE A 63 13.00 11.69 -23.54
N ALA A 64 12.42 12.05 -22.39
CA ALA A 64 11.88 13.37 -22.12
C ALA A 64 12.99 14.45 -22.16
N MET A 65 14.12 14.23 -21.48
CA MET A 65 15.23 15.19 -21.48
C MET A 65 15.93 15.29 -22.83
N SER A 66 16.10 14.17 -23.54
CA SER A 66 16.63 14.14 -24.91
C SER A 66 15.78 14.96 -25.88
N PHE A 67 14.45 14.94 -25.71
CA PHE A 67 13.53 15.82 -26.43
C PHE A 67 13.67 17.28 -25.98
N ALA A 68 13.61 17.54 -24.67
CA ALA A 68 13.68 18.89 -24.11
C ALA A 68 14.96 19.65 -24.51
N ASN A 69 16.12 18.97 -24.47
CA ASN A 69 17.43 19.49 -24.88
C ASN A 69 17.45 20.00 -26.33
N LYS A 70 16.57 19.48 -27.20
CA LYS A 70 16.42 19.89 -28.60
C LYS A 70 15.25 20.85 -28.82
N ALA A 71 14.20 20.76 -27.99
CA ALA A 71 12.96 21.48 -28.17
C ALA A 71 12.93 22.87 -27.51
N TYR A 72 13.62 23.05 -26.39
CA TYR A 72 13.50 24.24 -25.53
C TYR A 72 14.84 24.88 -25.16
N ASP A 73 14.76 26.14 -24.74
CA ASP A 73 15.72 26.69 -23.81
C ASP A 73 15.25 26.32 -22.40
N HIS A 74 16.06 25.60 -21.63
CA HIS A 74 15.69 25.17 -20.29
C HIS A 74 16.84 25.32 -19.31
N ALA A 75 16.50 25.58 -18.05
CA ALA A 75 17.47 25.62 -16.97
C ALA A 75 17.88 24.20 -16.56
N PRO A 76 19.11 24.00 -16.07
CA PRO A 76 19.46 22.80 -15.31
C PRO A 76 18.62 22.73 -14.03
N GLN A 77 18.24 21.51 -13.65
CA GLN A 77 17.59 21.24 -12.37
C GLN A 77 18.49 21.68 -11.21
N CYS A 78 17.97 22.42 -10.24
CA CYS A 78 18.71 22.94 -9.09
C CYS A 78 17.99 22.65 -7.77
N ASP A 79 18.67 22.89 -6.64
CA ASP A 79 18.06 22.72 -5.32
C ASP A 79 17.02 23.80 -5.03
N ILE A 80 16.05 23.49 -4.15
CA ILE A 80 14.97 24.41 -3.77
C ILE A 80 15.49 25.77 -3.30
N VAL A 81 16.62 25.79 -2.59
CA VAL A 81 17.26 27.02 -2.09
C VAL A 81 17.84 27.90 -3.20
N GLU A 82 18.11 27.32 -4.38
CA GLU A 82 18.68 28.03 -5.53
C GLU A 82 17.60 28.52 -6.51
N MET A 83 16.36 28.04 -6.39
CA MET A 83 15.25 28.38 -7.29
C MET A 83 15.00 29.90 -7.36
N GLY A 84 15.25 30.63 -6.27
CA GLY A 84 15.12 32.09 -6.23
C GLY A 84 15.97 32.83 -7.27
N ARG A 85 17.04 32.22 -7.80
CA ARG A 85 17.87 32.81 -8.86
C ARG A 85 17.10 33.10 -10.15
N PHE A 86 16.00 32.38 -10.39
CA PHE A 86 15.20 32.57 -11.60
C PHE A 86 14.51 33.94 -11.66
N ASN A 87 14.30 34.60 -10.51
CA ASN A 87 13.79 35.99 -10.46
C ASN A 87 14.71 36.99 -11.16
N ASN A 88 16.00 36.69 -11.28
CA ASN A 88 16.99 37.56 -11.93
C ASN A 88 17.02 37.40 -13.46
N VAL A 89 16.51 36.29 -13.98
CA VAL A 89 16.58 35.97 -15.42
C VAL A 89 15.21 35.92 -16.09
N CYS A 90 14.12 35.86 -15.32
CA CYS A 90 12.74 35.86 -15.83
C CYS A 90 11.92 37.04 -15.29
N ASP A 91 11.08 37.64 -16.14
CA ASP A 91 10.17 38.72 -15.72
C ASP A 91 8.82 38.22 -15.19
N LYS A 92 8.34 37.10 -15.73
CA LYS A 92 7.02 36.52 -15.47
C LYS A 92 7.13 35.02 -15.30
N PHE A 93 6.18 34.42 -14.60
CA PHE A 93 6.19 32.99 -14.33
C PHE A 93 4.82 32.36 -14.59
N ILE A 94 4.86 31.20 -15.24
CA ILE A 94 3.70 30.35 -15.49
C ILE A 94 3.92 29.02 -14.79
N VAL A 95 2.93 28.55 -14.04
CA VAL A 95 2.83 27.13 -13.67
C VAL A 95 1.98 26.38 -14.70
N GLY A 96 2.49 25.25 -15.21
CA GLY A 96 1.86 24.50 -16.30
C GLY A 96 0.66 23.64 -15.90
N GLY A 97 0.11 22.91 -16.89
CA GLY A 97 -1.22 22.27 -16.81
C GLY A 97 -1.32 20.91 -16.11
N ASP A 98 -0.27 20.45 -15.43
CA ASP A 98 -0.27 19.15 -14.76
C ASP A 98 -1.04 19.21 -13.42
N GLN A 99 -1.20 18.08 -12.72
CA GLN A 99 -1.83 17.97 -11.39
C GLN A 99 -0.94 18.51 -10.26
N LEU A 100 -0.33 19.68 -10.48
CA LEU A 100 0.68 20.27 -9.59
C LEU A 100 0.12 20.67 -8.23
N TRP A 101 -1.20 20.85 -8.11
CA TRP A 101 -1.90 21.26 -6.88
C TRP A 101 -2.69 20.13 -6.21
N ASN A 102 -2.42 18.88 -6.57
CA ASN A 102 -3.03 17.71 -5.96
C ASN A 102 -2.19 17.22 -4.76
N GLU A 103 -2.69 17.38 -3.53
CA GLU A 103 -2.02 16.93 -2.29
C GLU A 103 -1.73 15.43 -2.28
N TYR A 104 -2.58 14.62 -2.93
CA TYR A 104 -2.41 13.17 -2.98
C TYR A 104 -1.24 12.74 -3.86
N ILE A 105 -0.71 13.65 -4.68
CA ILE A 105 0.54 13.44 -5.41
C ILE A 105 1.68 13.88 -4.51
N HIS A 106 2.50 12.93 -4.06
CA HIS A 106 3.62 13.19 -3.16
C HIS A 106 4.67 14.17 -3.73
N PHE A 107 4.72 14.34 -5.05
CA PHE A 107 5.52 15.36 -5.74
C PHE A 107 4.94 16.79 -5.64
N SER A 108 3.66 16.98 -5.33
CA SER A 108 3.08 18.32 -5.13
C SER A 108 3.65 18.94 -3.86
N LYS A 109 4.40 20.04 -4.04
CA LYS A 109 5.12 20.76 -2.98
C LYS A 109 5.00 22.26 -3.21
N GLU A 110 5.57 23.07 -2.31
CA GLU A 110 5.48 24.52 -2.33
C GLU A 110 6.02 25.16 -3.63
N ASP A 111 6.96 24.51 -4.33
CA ASP A 111 7.48 24.95 -5.62
C ASP A 111 6.43 24.90 -6.74
N CYS A 112 5.46 23.99 -6.65
CA CYS A 112 4.27 23.94 -7.52
C CYS A 112 3.35 25.16 -7.43
N PHE A 113 3.53 26.00 -6.41
CA PHE A 113 2.83 27.26 -6.25
C PHE A 113 3.75 28.47 -6.50
N LEU A 114 4.90 28.24 -7.16
CA LEU A 114 5.90 29.28 -7.44
C LEU A 114 6.37 30.00 -6.17
N SER A 115 6.51 29.28 -5.05
CA SER A 115 6.95 29.85 -3.74
C SER A 115 8.30 30.56 -3.79
N PHE A 116 9.16 30.18 -4.74
CA PHE A 116 10.47 30.81 -4.96
C PHE A 116 10.41 32.12 -5.79
N VAL A 117 9.23 32.48 -6.32
CA VAL A 117 9.04 33.66 -7.16
C VAL A 117 8.61 34.85 -6.31
N ASN A 118 9.38 35.93 -6.39
CA ASN A 118 9.14 37.14 -5.62
C ASN A 118 7.78 37.78 -5.98
N ASP A 119 7.17 38.46 -5.02
CA ASP A 119 5.82 39.02 -5.16
C ASP A 119 5.72 40.20 -6.15
N GLU A 120 6.85 40.84 -6.50
CA GLU A 120 6.87 41.83 -7.58
C GLU A 120 6.73 41.22 -8.98
N LYS A 121 6.97 39.92 -9.16
CA LYS A 121 6.88 39.23 -10.45
C LYS A 121 5.44 38.82 -10.74
N LEU A 122 5.11 38.74 -12.04
CA LEU A 122 3.80 38.28 -12.48
C LEU A 122 3.74 36.75 -12.41
N LYS A 123 2.75 36.20 -11.69
CA LYS A 123 2.53 34.77 -11.46
C LYS A 123 1.18 34.34 -12.02
N ILE A 124 1.18 33.43 -12.99
CA ILE A 124 -0.06 32.86 -13.53
C ILE A 124 -0.02 31.33 -13.57
N SER A 125 -1.20 30.70 -13.62
CA SER A 125 -1.32 29.29 -13.96
C SER A 125 -1.96 29.11 -15.33
N TYR A 126 -1.51 28.12 -16.09
CA TYR A 126 -2.18 27.71 -17.32
C TYR A 126 -2.68 26.27 -17.20
N GLY A 127 -3.99 26.10 -17.00
CA GLY A 127 -4.64 24.79 -17.00
C GLY A 127 -4.23 23.86 -15.86
N THR A 128 -3.67 24.37 -14.76
CA THR A 128 -3.16 23.53 -13.65
C THR A 128 -4.30 22.84 -12.92
N ALA A 129 -4.15 21.55 -12.63
CA ALA A 129 -5.22 20.73 -12.06
C ALA A 129 -5.03 20.44 -10.56
N PHE A 130 -6.15 20.29 -9.85
CA PHE A 130 -6.21 19.86 -8.45
C PHE A 130 -6.35 18.33 -8.28
N GLY A 131 -6.46 17.58 -9.38
CA GLY A 131 -6.81 16.16 -9.36
C GLY A 131 -8.31 15.93 -9.53
N GLN A 132 -8.87 14.92 -8.89
CA GLN A 132 -10.23 14.42 -9.13
C GLN A 132 -11.38 15.34 -8.65
N LYS A 133 -12.60 15.14 -9.17
CA LYS A 133 -13.81 15.94 -8.87
C LYS A 133 -14.16 16.04 -7.38
N ASN A 134 -13.92 14.97 -6.62
CA ASN A 134 -14.15 14.90 -5.17
C ASN A 134 -12.91 15.27 -4.33
N TYR A 135 -11.98 16.05 -4.90
CA TYR A 135 -10.78 16.49 -4.19
C TYR A 135 -11.12 17.31 -2.94
N MET A 136 -10.52 16.92 -1.81
CA MET A 136 -10.65 17.57 -0.51
C MET A 136 -9.27 17.67 0.15
N PRO A 137 -8.60 18.83 0.04
CA PRO A 137 -7.29 19.01 0.64
C PRO A 137 -7.37 19.08 2.16
N SER A 138 -6.34 18.58 2.84
CA SER A 138 -6.20 18.69 4.29
C SER A 138 -5.96 20.14 4.73
N GLU A 139 -6.39 20.48 5.94
CA GLU A 139 -6.11 21.81 6.50
C GLU A 139 -4.60 22.07 6.66
N GLN A 140 -3.79 21.02 6.85
CA GLN A 140 -2.34 21.12 6.91
C GLN A 140 -1.74 21.54 5.56
N TYR A 141 -2.20 20.95 4.46
CA TYR A 141 -1.77 21.35 3.12
C TYR A 141 -2.26 22.75 2.78
N LEU A 142 -3.52 23.05 3.09
CA LEU A 142 -4.12 24.38 2.84
C LEU A 142 -3.41 25.49 3.59
N ALA A 143 -2.88 25.25 4.80
CA ALA A 143 -2.13 26.24 5.56
C ALA A 143 -0.93 26.81 4.78
N THR A 144 -0.35 26.03 3.87
CA THR A 144 0.76 26.48 3.00
C THR A 144 0.27 26.84 1.59
N ALA A 145 -0.57 25.99 0.98
CA ALA A 145 -0.96 26.12 -0.42
C ALA A 145 -1.92 27.31 -0.68
N ARG A 146 -2.82 27.61 0.27
CA ARG A 146 -3.79 28.72 0.16
C ARG A 146 -3.12 30.09 0.02
N PRO A 147 -2.24 30.54 0.94
CA PRO A 147 -1.61 31.84 0.80
C PRO A 147 -0.73 31.94 -0.45
N LEU A 148 -0.08 30.84 -0.87
CA LEU A 148 0.73 30.84 -2.10
C LEU A 148 -0.12 30.99 -3.36
N LEU A 149 -1.24 30.26 -3.48
CA LEU A 149 -2.11 30.38 -4.65
C LEU A 149 -2.81 31.75 -4.73
N GLN A 150 -3.12 32.36 -3.58
CA GLN A 150 -3.71 33.70 -3.53
C GLN A 150 -2.78 34.80 -4.06
N LYS A 151 -1.47 34.55 -4.09
CA LYS A 151 -0.46 35.45 -4.68
C LYS A 151 -0.38 35.39 -6.21
N PHE A 152 -1.18 34.54 -6.87
CA PHE A 152 -1.25 34.51 -8.33
C PHE A 152 -2.05 35.70 -8.86
N ASP A 153 -1.55 36.30 -9.93
CA ASP A 153 -2.21 37.40 -10.64
C ASP A 153 -3.41 36.91 -11.46
N ALA A 154 -3.30 35.71 -12.03
CA ALA A 154 -4.37 35.05 -12.75
C ALA A 154 -4.25 33.53 -12.65
N VAL A 155 -5.39 32.87 -12.40
CA VAL A 155 -5.45 31.41 -12.27
C VAL A 155 -6.36 30.85 -13.35
N SER A 156 -5.84 29.88 -14.10
CA SER A 156 -6.66 29.00 -14.92
C SER A 156 -6.47 27.54 -14.56
N VAL A 157 -7.52 26.78 -14.82
CA VAL A 157 -7.66 25.34 -14.56
C VAL A 157 -8.21 24.68 -15.81
N ARG A 158 -7.93 23.39 -16.01
CA ARG A 158 -8.34 22.67 -17.22
C ARG A 158 -9.76 22.09 -17.11
N GLU A 159 -10.18 21.73 -15.91
CA GLU A 159 -11.50 21.14 -15.66
C GLU A 159 -12.48 22.14 -15.03
N ASP A 160 -13.77 22.02 -15.36
CA ASP A 160 -14.82 22.95 -14.91
C ASP A 160 -15.01 22.93 -13.38
N TYR A 161 -15.02 21.74 -12.78
CA TYR A 161 -15.17 21.56 -11.33
C TYR A 161 -14.00 22.14 -10.55
N ALA A 162 -12.82 22.26 -11.16
CA ALA A 162 -11.63 22.83 -10.53
C ALA A 162 -11.83 24.32 -10.22
N MET A 163 -12.71 25.02 -10.95
CA MET A 163 -13.10 26.40 -10.60
C MET A 163 -13.79 26.48 -9.25
N SER A 164 -14.68 25.52 -8.96
CA SER A 164 -15.37 25.44 -7.66
C SER A 164 -14.40 25.08 -6.53
N THR A 165 -13.42 24.24 -6.82
CA THR A 165 -12.34 23.86 -5.88
C THR A 165 -11.47 25.04 -5.51
N ALA A 166 -10.98 25.79 -6.52
CA ALA A 166 -10.19 27.01 -6.31
C ALA A 166 -10.96 28.03 -5.45
N ARG A 167 -12.25 28.24 -5.74
CA ARG A 167 -13.07 29.17 -4.97
C ARG A 167 -13.32 28.71 -3.54
N ARG A 168 -13.66 27.42 -3.35
CA ARG A 168 -14.07 26.86 -2.05
C ARG A 168 -12.91 26.76 -1.07
N TYR A 169 -11.77 26.22 -1.49
CA TYR A 169 -10.67 25.88 -0.58
C TYR A 169 -9.54 26.90 -0.59
N TYR A 170 -9.35 27.63 -1.69
CA TYR A 170 -8.25 28.57 -1.85
C TYR A 170 -8.71 30.04 -1.87
N ASN A 171 -10.01 30.30 -1.97
CA ASN A 171 -10.60 31.63 -2.15
C ASN A 171 -10.02 32.36 -3.37
N VAL A 172 -9.82 31.62 -4.47
CA VAL A 172 -9.29 32.14 -5.73
C VAL A 172 -10.31 31.96 -6.85
N VAL A 173 -10.46 32.99 -7.69
CA VAL A 173 -11.28 32.91 -8.90
C VAL A 173 -10.41 32.34 -10.03
N ALA A 174 -10.77 31.15 -10.51
CA ALA A 174 -10.12 30.51 -11.64
C ALA A 174 -10.98 30.61 -12.91
N LYS A 175 -10.34 30.59 -14.07
CA LYS A 175 -10.99 30.46 -15.39
C LYS A 175 -10.69 29.09 -15.99
N GLU A 176 -11.72 28.41 -16.47
CA GLU A 176 -11.55 27.19 -17.28
C GLU A 176 -10.88 27.53 -18.62
N VAL A 177 -9.85 26.77 -18.98
CA VAL A 177 -9.15 26.83 -20.28
C VAL A 177 -8.99 25.42 -20.85
N VAL A 178 -8.81 25.31 -22.17
CA VAL A 178 -8.43 24.01 -22.76
C VAL A 178 -7.00 23.64 -22.40
N ASP A 179 -6.72 22.34 -22.40
CA ASP A 179 -5.35 21.82 -22.30
C ASP A 179 -4.44 22.52 -23.33
N ALA A 180 -3.20 22.79 -22.93
CA ALA A 180 -2.24 23.49 -23.77
C ALA A 180 -2.01 22.79 -25.12
N MET A 181 -2.17 21.47 -25.21
CA MET A 181 -2.03 20.71 -26.46
C MET A 181 -2.94 21.23 -27.59
N PHE A 182 -4.11 21.78 -27.23
CA PHE A 182 -5.10 22.33 -28.16
C PHE A 182 -4.78 23.76 -28.60
N LEU A 183 -3.84 24.45 -27.96
CA LEU A 183 -3.40 25.80 -28.36
C LEU A 183 -2.61 25.79 -29.68
N LEU A 184 -2.06 24.65 -30.06
CA LEU A 184 -1.38 24.45 -31.34
C LEU A 184 -2.36 23.90 -32.38
N SER A 185 -2.17 24.29 -33.65
CA SER A 185 -2.86 23.63 -34.77
C SER A 185 -2.04 22.45 -35.28
N LYS A 186 -2.64 21.62 -36.14
CA LYS A 186 -1.92 20.55 -36.84
C LYS A 186 -0.67 21.06 -37.55
N GLU A 187 -0.78 22.20 -38.24
CA GLU A 187 0.30 22.82 -39.00
C GLU A 187 1.45 23.27 -38.10
N ASP A 188 1.15 23.68 -36.85
CA ASP A 188 2.17 24.03 -35.87
C ASP A 188 3.00 22.81 -35.48
N TYR A 189 2.34 21.69 -35.19
CA TYR A 189 3.02 20.43 -34.91
C TYR A 189 3.85 19.97 -36.11
N GLU A 190 3.27 19.94 -37.30
CA GLU A 190 3.99 19.56 -38.52
C GLU A 190 5.22 20.45 -38.77
N LYS A 191 5.10 21.76 -38.57
CA LYS A 191 6.22 22.71 -38.71
C LYS A 191 7.35 22.38 -37.73
N GLU A 192 7.03 22.10 -36.48
CA GLU A 192 8.04 21.79 -35.46
C GLU A 192 8.68 20.41 -35.68
N LEU A 193 7.90 19.43 -36.13
CA LEU A 193 8.36 18.06 -36.39
C LEU A 193 9.33 17.94 -37.57
N LYS A 194 9.38 18.93 -38.48
CA LYS A 194 10.38 19.01 -39.56
C LYS A 194 11.82 19.11 -39.06
N LYS A 195 12.03 19.50 -37.80
CA LYS A 195 13.35 19.59 -37.16
C LYS A 195 13.88 18.22 -36.71
N PHE A 196 13.04 17.19 -36.73
CA PHE A 196 13.35 15.86 -36.26
C PHE A 196 13.31 14.87 -37.41
N GLU A 197 14.12 13.82 -37.33
CA GLU A 197 14.13 12.73 -38.31
C GLU A 197 12.79 11.99 -38.35
N ASN A 198 12.44 11.45 -39.52
CA ASN A 198 11.20 10.69 -39.67
C ASN A 198 11.41 9.24 -39.21
N PRO A 199 10.49 8.66 -38.41
CA PRO A 199 10.53 7.25 -38.09
C PRO A 199 10.15 6.42 -39.32
N THR A 200 10.54 5.15 -39.31
CA THR A 200 10.01 4.15 -40.24
C THR A 200 8.60 3.77 -39.79
N LEU A 201 7.61 4.00 -40.64
CA LEU A 201 6.20 3.70 -40.37
C LEU A 201 5.63 2.81 -41.47
N PRO A 202 4.65 1.93 -41.16
CA PRO A 202 3.91 1.21 -42.19
C PRO A 202 3.17 2.18 -43.13
N SER A 203 2.84 1.72 -44.34
CA SER A 203 2.17 2.56 -45.34
C SER A 203 0.74 2.94 -44.94
N LYS A 204 0.00 2.01 -44.33
CA LYS A 204 -1.34 2.22 -43.75
C LYS A 204 -1.46 1.39 -42.49
N TYR A 205 -1.77 2.04 -41.37
CA TYR A 205 -1.83 1.37 -40.08
C TYR A 205 -2.88 1.96 -39.15
N LEU A 206 -3.32 1.10 -38.25
CA LEU A 206 -4.01 1.44 -37.02
C LEU A 206 -2.93 1.65 -35.93
N LEU A 207 -2.97 2.80 -35.28
CA LEU A 207 -2.10 3.11 -34.16
C LEU A 207 -2.78 2.69 -32.86
N ALA A 208 -2.11 1.87 -32.05
CA ALA A 208 -2.52 1.52 -30.70
C ALA A 208 -1.61 2.26 -29.70
N TYR A 209 -2.15 3.25 -28.99
CA TYR A 209 -1.46 4.00 -27.95
C TYR A 209 -2.22 3.89 -26.63
N LEU A 210 -1.70 3.08 -25.70
CA LEU A 210 -2.41 2.69 -24.48
C LEU A 210 -1.57 2.95 -23.23
N GLU A 211 -2.12 3.68 -22.27
CA GLU A 211 -1.59 3.89 -20.92
C GLU A 211 -1.77 2.65 -20.04
N ASN A 212 -2.84 1.88 -20.26
CA ASN A 212 -3.14 0.65 -19.51
C ASN A 212 -3.29 -0.56 -20.45
N PRO A 213 -2.20 -1.04 -21.07
CA PRO A 213 -2.26 -2.16 -21.99
C PRO A 213 -2.61 -3.47 -21.25
N THR A 214 -3.56 -4.23 -21.81
CA THR A 214 -3.96 -5.55 -21.33
C THR A 214 -4.11 -6.53 -22.49
N SER A 215 -4.07 -7.83 -22.21
CA SER A 215 -4.35 -8.86 -23.22
C SER A 215 -5.78 -8.76 -23.76
N GLU A 216 -6.73 -8.23 -22.98
CA GLU A 216 -8.10 -8.00 -23.45
C GLU A 216 -8.15 -6.88 -24.50
N LYS A 217 -7.58 -5.72 -24.16
CA LYS A 217 -7.49 -4.59 -25.10
C LYS A 217 -6.74 -4.98 -26.36
N ARG A 218 -5.72 -5.85 -26.26
CA ARG A 218 -5.08 -6.43 -27.45
C ARG A 218 -6.08 -7.15 -28.35
N ARG A 219 -6.89 -8.07 -27.81
CA ARG A 219 -7.89 -8.81 -28.60
C ARG A 219 -8.86 -7.85 -29.31
N GLN A 220 -9.26 -6.79 -28.61
CA GLN A 220 -10.17 -5.78 -29.16
C GLN A 220 -9.51 -4.92 -30.24
N VAL A 221 -8.25 -4.49 -30.03
CA VAL A 221 -7.45 -3.80 -31.06
C VAL A 221 -7.28 -4.69 -32.30
N GLU A 222 -7.04 -5.99 -32.14
CA GLU A 222 -6.96 -6.96 -33.23
C GLU A 222 -8.32 -7.12 -33.96
N ALA A 223 -9.44 -7.04 -33.25
CA ALA A 223 -10.78 -7.03 -33.86
C ALA A 223 -10.98 -5.79 -34.75
N ILE A 224 -10.62 -4.61 -34.24
CA ILE A 224 -10.72 -3.34 -34.97
C ILE A 224 -9.81 -3.35 -36.20
N SER A 225 -8.55 -3.77 -36.02
CA SER A 225 -7.58 -3.91 -37.11
C SER A 225 -8.10 -4.83 -38.22
N LYS A 226 -8.65 -5.99 -37.86
CA LYS A 226 -9.23 -6.94 -38.83
C LYS A 226 -10.42 -6.36 -39.57
N LYS A 227 -11.32 -5.66 -38.85
CA LYS A 227 -12.49 -5.00 -39.45
C LYS A 227 -12.08 -3.94 -40.47
N LEU A 228 -11.07 -3.14 -40.14
CA LEU A 228 -10.61 -2.02 -40.97
C LEU A 228 -9.58 -2.43 -42.03
N GLY A 229 -9.02 -3.64 -41.95
CA GLY A 229 -7.97 -4.11 -42.86
C GLY A 229 -6.66 -3.35 -42.72
N LEU A 230 -6.31 -2.94 -41.49
CA LEU A 230 -5.13 -2.12 -41.19
C LEU A 230 -4.10 -2.90 -40.38
N GLU A 231 -2.81 -2.70 -40.68
CA GLU A 231 -1.71 -3.21 -39.86
C GLU A 231 -1.68 -2.50 -38.49
N ILE A 232 -1.36 -3.22 -37.40
CA ILE A 232 -1.27 -2.63 -36.05
C ILE A 232 0.15 -2.10 -35.82
N LEU A 233 0.26 -0.81 -35.49
CA LEU A 233 1.47 -0.21 -34.92
C LEU A 233 1.24 0.11 -33.44
N CYS A 234 1.95 -0.61 -32.57
CA CYS A 234 1.97 -0.40 -31.14
C CYS A 234 2.90 0.77 -30.78
N VAL A 235 2.39 1.74 -30.03
CA VAL A 235 3.14 2.90 -29.57
C VAL A 235 3.03 2.97 -28.04
N PRO A 236 4.06 2.56 -27.30
CA PRO A 236 4.05 2.70 -25.85
C PRO A 236 4.27 4.15 -25.41
N ASP A 237 3.97 4.45 -24.15
CA ASP A 237 4.40 5.70 -23.51
C ASP A 237 5.94 5.73 -23.37
N VAL A 238 6.50 6.89 -23.09
CA VAL A 238 7.96 7.10 -23.00
C VAL A 238 8.58 6.47 -21.75
N ALA A 239 7.82 6.25 -20.67
CA ALA A 239 8.32 5.58 -19.46
C ALA A 239 8.67 4.11 -19.72
N GLN A 240 9.84 3.67 -19.28
CA GLN A 240 10.30 2.28 -19.49
C GLN A 240 9.30 1.24 -18.97
N SER A 241 8.73 1.43 -17.78
CA SER A 241 7.74 0.51 -17.22
C SER A 241 6.50 0.37 -18.10
N GLN A 242 6.10 1.44 -18.81
CA GLN A 242 4.97 1.40 -19.75
C GLN A 242 5.32 0.65 -21.03
N GLN A 243 6.55 0.84 -21.51
CA GLN A 243 7.07 0.08 -22.65
C GLN A 243 7.08 -1.42 -22.35
N ASP A 244 7.60 -1.82 -21.19
CA ASP A 244 7.67 -3.23 -20.78
C ASP A 244 6.27 -3.86 -20.66
N ARG A 245 5.32 -3.15 -20.03
CA ARG A 245 3.91 -3.60 -19.93
C ARG A 245 3.28 -3.79 -21.31
N MET A 246 3.49 -2.85 -22.23
CA MET A 246 2.93 -2.95 -23.57
C MET A 246 3.59 -4.08 -24.38
N HIS A 247 4.90 -4.25 -24.28
CA HIS A 247 5.62 -5.35 -24.93
C HIS A 247 5.13 -6.72 -24.46
N GLN A 248 4.85 -6.87 -23.16
CA GLN A 248 4.28 -8.10 -22.60
C GLN A 248 2.86 -8.35 -23.11
N ALA A 249 1.98 -7.34 -23.05
CA ALA A 249 0.59 -7.52 -23.44
C ALA A 249 0.40 -7.69 -24.96
N PHE A 250 1.20 -7.00 -25.78
CA PHE A 250 1.12 -6.93 -27.25
C PHE A 250 2.27 -7.70 -27.94
N GLU A 251 2.77 -8.76 -27.30
CA GLU A 251 3.86 -9.59 -27.85
C GLU A 251 3.56 -10.08 -29.28
N GLY A 252 4.55 -9.95 -30.17
CA GLY A 252 4.47 -10.40 -31.57
C GLY A 252 3.88 -9.38 -32.54
N LEU A 253 3.47 -8.19 -32.06
CA LEU A 253 3.02 -7.08 -32.91
C LEU A 253 4.15 -6.09 -33.20
N ASN A 254 3.96 -5.23 -34.20
CA ASN A 254 4.95 -4.23 -34.60
C ASN A 254 4.94 -3.04 -33.63
N PHE A 255 6.11 -2.62 -33.18
CA PHE A 255 6.29 -1.49 -32.26
C PHE A 255 7.01 -0.33 -32.94
N LEU A 256 6.66 0.90 -32.55
CA LEU A 256 7.40 2.10 -32.95
C LEU A 256 8.84 2.03 -32.41
N ASN A 257 9.82 2.20 -33.30
CA ASN A 257 11.24 2.18 -32.94
C ASN A 257 12.03 3.16 -33.85
N PRO A 258 12.87 4.06 -33.31
CA PRO A 258 13.06 4.36 -31.89
C PRO A 258 11.87 5.13 -31.29
N ILE A 259 11.60 4.89 -30.02
CA ILE A 259 10.60 5.62 -29.25
C ILE A 259 11.16 7.00 -28.91
N SER A 260 10.42 8.05 -29.29
CA SER A 260 10.72 9.43 -28.92
C SER A 260 9.46 10.28 -29.03
N VAL A 261 9.38 11.38 -28.26
CA VAL A 261 8.23 12.30 -28.30
C VAL A 261 7.89 12.74 -29.74
N PRO A 262 8.85 13.18 -30.60
CA PRO A 262 8.56 13.51 -31.99
C PRO A 262 8.05 12.33 -32.82
N ASN A 263 8.58 11.12 -32.61
CA ASN A 263 8.17 9.94 -33.36
C ASN A 263 6.75 9.48 -32.99
N ILE A 264 6.38 9.59 -31.71
CA ILE A 264 5.01 9.32 -31.25
C ILE A 264 4.05 10.29 -31.95
N ILE A 265 4.33 11.61 -31.94
CA ILE A 265 3.45 12.58 -32.61
C ILE A 265 3.37 12.33 -34.12
N LYS A 266 4.49 11.97 -34.78
CA LYS A 266 4.50 11.59 -36.20
C LYS A 266 3.69 10.32 -36.46
N ALA A 267 3.72 9.35 -35.55
CA ALA A 267 2.89 8.15 -35.66
C ALA A 267 1.40 8.50 -35.59
N PHE A 268 0.98 9.40 -34.69
CA PHE A 268 -0.39 9.93 -34.66
C PHE A 268 -0.77 10.67 -35.96
N LEU A 269 0.12 11.54 -36.48
CA LEU A 269 -0.14 12.30 -37.70
C LEU A 269 -0.32 11.45 -38.96
N ASN A 270 0.35 10.30 -39.04
CA ASN A 270 0.32 9.44 -40.24
C ASN A 270 -0.62 8.23 -40.10
N ALA A 271 -1.21 8.00 -38.93
CA ALA A 271 -2.16 6.91 -38.72
C ALA A 271 -3.43 7.09 -39.57
N GLU A 272 -3.99 5.97 -40.06
CA GLU A 272 -5.31 5.93 -40.71
C GLU A 272 -6.43 5.85 -39.66
N TYR A 273 -6.15 5.15 -38.56
CA TYR A 273 -7.05 5.00 -37.43
C TYR A 273 -6.27 4.95 -36.12
N VAL A 274 -6.86 5.41 -35.02
CA VAL A 274 -6.24 5.35 -33.69
C VAL A 274 -7.14 4.63 -32.70
N VAL A 275 -6.56 3.77 -31.88
CA VAL A 275 -7.21 3.19 -30.70
C VAL A 275 -6.38 3.57 -29.48
N THR A 276 -7.03 4.16 -28.49
CA THR A 276 -6.34 4.69 -27.29
C THR A 276 -7.19 4.57 -26.03
N ASP A 277 -6.59 4.72 -24.86
CA ASP A 277 -7.26 4.92 -23.57
C ASP A 277 -6.76 6.20 -22.87
N SER A 278 -5.91 6.99 -23.57
CA SER A 278 -5.24 8.16 -23.02
C SER A 278 -5.97 9.46 -23.37
N TYR A 279 -6.07 10.36 -22.40
CA TYR A 279 -6.56 11.73 -22.61
C TYR A 279 -5.79 12.47 -23.72
N TYR A 280 -4.45 12.41 -23.69
CA TYR A 280 -3.61 13.07 -24.69
C TYR A 280 -3.65 12.34 -26.03
N GLY A 281 -3.79 11.01 -26.03
CA GLY A 281 -4.02 10.24 -27.26
C GLY A 281 -5.30 10.68 -27.97
N THR A 282 -6.41 10.75 -27.24
CA THR A 282 -7.71 11.25 -27.74
C THR A 282 -7.61 12.70 -28.21
N GLY A 283 -6.97 13.57 -27.42
CA GLY A 283 -6.79 14.97 -27.80
C GLY A 283 -6.00 15.16 -29.09
N LEU A 284 -4.94 14.36 -29.32
CA LEU A 284 -4.16 14.44 -30.56
C LEU A 284 -4.99 14.02 -31.78
N CYS A 285 -5.88 13.04 -31.61
CA CYS A 285 -6.81 12.66 -32.67
C CYS A 285 -7.71 13.83 -33.06
N ILE A 286 -8.21 14.59 -32.07
CA ILE A 286 -9.03 15.79 -32.29
C ILE A 286 -8.23 16.88 -33.01
N VAL A 287 -7.00 17.16 -32.58
CA VAL A 287 -6.14 18.18 -33.20
C VAL A 287 -5.78 17.82 -34.64
N PHE A 288 -5.51 16.55 -34.93
CA PHE A 288 -5.03 16.11 -36.25
C PHE A 288 -6.14 15.66 -37.21
N GLY A 289 -7.38 15.53 -36.73
CA GLY A 289 -8.50 15.03 -37.50
C GLY A 289 -8.37 13.54 -37.83
N LYS A 290 -8.01 12.72 -36.84
CA LYS A 290 -7.84 11.26 -37.00
C LYS A 290 -9.05 10.52 -36.51
N ASN A 291 -9.62 9.65 -37.35
CA ASN A 291 -10.68 8.75 -36.90
C ASN A 291 -10.13 7.83 -35.82
N PHE A 292 -10.91 7.64 -34.75
CA PHE A 292 -10.43 6.94 -33.58
C PHE A 292 -11.57 6.33 -32.78
N ASN A 293 -11.20 5.40 -31.90
CA ASN A 293 -12.00 5.00 -30.76
C ASN A 293 -11.17 5.06 -29.48
N THR A 294 -11.86 5.23 -28.36
CA THR A 294 -11.23 5.35 -27.05
C THR A 294 -11.85 4.41 -26.03
N PHE A 295 -11.03 3.64 -25.30
CA PHE A 295 -11.51 2.81 -24.20
C PHE A 295 -11.93 3.67 -23.01
N THR A 296 -13.04 3.29 -22.38
CA THR A 296 -13.66 4.06 -21.29
C THR A 296 -13.92 3.27 -20.00
N CYS A 297 -13.10 2.27 -19.72
CA CYS A 297 -13.28 1.36 -18.59
C CYS A 297 -12.15 1.39 -17.54
N ASP A 298 -11.11 2.20 -17.76
CA ASP A 298 -9.97 2.27 -16.84
C ASP A 298 -10.24 3.20 -15.65
N PRO A 299 -9.51 3.04 -14.53
CA PRO A 299 -9.42 4.08 -13.51
C PRO A 299 -9.02 5.42 -14.17
N TYR A 300 -9.65 6.54 -13.76
CA TYR A 300 -9.47 7.89 -14.33
C TYR A 300 -10.20 8.20 -15.65
N VAL A 301 -11.18 7.37 -16.05
CA VAL A 301 -11.96 7.57 -17.27
C VAL A 301 -12.70 8.92 -17.37
N ASP A 302 -13.06 9.52 -16.23
CA ASP A 302 -13.90 10.72 -16.19
C ASP A 302 -13.36 11.87 -17.05
N HIS A 303 -12.03 12.03 -17.13
CA HIS A 303 -11.38 13.07 -17.94
C HIS A 303 -11.52 12.81 -19.44
N VAL A 304 -11.44 11.54 -19.85
CA VAL A 304 -11.57 11.12 -21.25
C VAL A 304 -13.02 11.22 -21.71
N VAL A 305 -13.96 10.75 -20.88
CA VAL A 305 -15.41 10.87 -21.16
C VAL A 305 -15.81 12.34 -21.26
N SER A 306 -15.37 13.18 -20.30
CA SER A 306 -15.64 14.62 -20.34
C SER A 306 -15.08 15.29 -21.59
N LEU A 307 -13.90 14.86 -22.06
CA LEU A 307 -13.32 15.35 -23.31
C LEU A 307 -14.18 14.96 -24.51
N LEU A 308 -14.59 13.69 -24.61
CA LEU A 308 -15.44 13.22 -25.71
C LEU A 308 -16.78 13.97 -25.73
N ASP A 309 -17.42 14.13 -24.59
CA ASP A 309 -18.69 14.85 -24.47
C ASP A 309 -18.53 16.34 -24.86
N ALA A 310 -17.43 16.98 -24.46
CA ALA A 310 -17.15 18.39 -24.79
C ALA A 310 -17.00 18.65 -26.30
N PHE A 311 -16.71 17.61 -27.09
CA PHE A 311 -16.56 17.68 -28.55
C PHE A 311 -17.66 16.90 -29.30
N SER A 312 -18.71 16.43 -28.60
CA SER A 312 -19.79 15.62 -29.18
C SER A 312 -19.31 14.33 -29.84
N LEU A 313 -18.33 13.67 -29.23
CA LEU A 313 -17.66 12.45 -29.71
C LEU A 313 -17.95 11.22 -28.83
N SER A 314 -19.03 11.23 -28.05
CA SER A 314 -19.37 10.13 -27.13
C SER A 314 -19.59 8.78 -27.84
N SER A 315 -19.93 8.78 -29.13
CA SER A 315 -20.04 7.55 -29.95
C SER A 315 -18.69 6.87 -30.22
N ARG A 316 -17.57 7.49 -29.86
CA ARG A 316 -16.21 6.93 -30.03
C ARG A 316 -15.78 6.03 -28.88
N GLN A 317 -16.57 5.98 -27.81
CA GLN A 317 -16.27 5.16 -26.63
C GLN A 317 -16.33 3.67 -26.96
N ILE A 318 -15.41 2.91 -26.39
CA ILE A 318 -15.40 1.44 -26.37
C ILE A 318 -15.34 0.99 -24.90
N ASP A 319 -16.16 -0.01 -24.57
CA ASP A 319 -16.08 -0.71 -23.30
C ASP A 319 -15.06 -1.85 -23.41
N CYS A 320 -14.11 -1.93 -22.47
CA CYS A 320 -13.08 -2.97 -22.52
C CYS A 320 -13.55 -4.34 -22.05
N ASP A 321 -14.76 -4.47 -21.52
CA ASP A 321 -15.34 -5.78 -21.18
C ASP A 321 -16.05 -6.43 -22.39
N GLU A 322 -16.17 -5.73 -23.52
CA GLU A 322 -16.89 -6.26 -24.67
C GLU A 322 -16.05 -7.29 -25.45
N PRO A 323 -16.58 -8.49 -25.73
CA PRO A 323 -15.87 -9.54 -26.44
C PRO A 323 -15.53 -9.16 -27.89
N TYR A 324 -14.52 -9.84 -28.44
CA TYR A 324 -14.01 -9.67 -29.80
C TYR A 324 -15.11 -9.48 -30.87
N ASP A 325 -16.10 -10.37 -30.92
CA ASP A 325 -17.12 -10.37 -31.96
C ASP A 325 -18.02 -9.12 -31.88
N LYS A 326 -18.33 -8.65 -30.68
CA LYS A 326 -19.11 -7.42 -30.51
C LYS A 326 -18.33 -6.19 -30.95
N ILE A 327 -17.04 -6.11 -30.63
CA ILE A 327 -16.17 -5.03 -31.13
C ILE A 327 -16.09 -5.09 -32.66
N TYR A 328 -15.91 -6.29 -33.23
CA TYR A 328 -15.86 -6.47 -34.67
C TYR A 328 -17.16 -6.02 -35.36
N ASP A 329 -18.32 -6.26 -34.74
CA ASP A 329 -19.63 -5.90 -35.30
C ASP A 329 -20.09 -4.46 -34.96
N ASP A 330 -19.42 -3.75 -34.05
CA ASP A 330 -19.81 -2.40 -33.62
C ASP A 330 -19.77 -1.39 -34.77
N LYS A 331 -20.93 -0.82 -35.10
CA LYS A 331 -21.12 0.12 -36.22
C LYS A 331 -20.39 1.44 -36.04
N ASN A 332 -20.09 1.83 -34.80
CA ASN A 332 -19.36 3.05 -34.52
C ASN A 332 -17.88 2.93 -34.97
N ILE A 333 -17.34 1.72 -35.02
CA ILE A 333 -15.95 1.47 -35.41
C ILE A 333 -15.79 1.64 -36.92
N GLY A 334 -14.92 2.58 -37.32
CA GLY A 334 -14.70 2.95 -38.71
C GLY A 334 -15.68 3.98 -39.25
N GLU A 335 -16.65 4.42 -38.45
CA GLU A 335 -17.53 5.54 -38.82
C GLU A 335 -16.73 6.85 -38.87
N GLY A 336 -16.98 7.65 -39.91
CA GLY A 336 -16.31 8.94 -40.11
C GLY A 336 -16.79 10.00 -39.11
N ILE A 337 -15.87 10.86 -38.68
CA ILE A 337 -16.17 11.99 -37.80
C ILE A 337 -16.44 13.26 -38.63
N ASP A 338 -17.46 14.05 -38.26
CA ASP A 338 -17.71 15.40 -38.80
C ASP A 338 -16.67 16.39 -38.26
N TRP A 339 -15.47 16.35 -38.85
CA TRP A 339 -14.36 17.21 -38.46
C TRP A 339 -14.65 18.71 -38.57
N PRO A 340 -15.33 19.22 -39.62
CA PRO A 340 -15.73 20.62 -39.65
C PRO A 340 -16.50 21.07 -38.40
N TYR A 341 -17.44 20.27 -37.91
CA TYR A 341 -18.18 20.58 -36.68
C TYR A 341 -17.28 20.52 -35.43
N VAL A 342 -16.48 19.47 -35.28
CA VAL A 342 -15.56 19.31 -34.14
C VAL A 342 -14.53 20.44 -34.08
N TRP A 343 -13.97 20.83 -35.23
CA TRP A 343 -13.00 21.92 -35.31
C TRP A 343 -13.62 23.29 -35.05
N GLN A 344 -14.90 23.50 -35.37
CA GLN A 344 -15.60 24.72 -34.96
C GLN A 344 -15.66 24.86 -33.43
N ILE A 345 -15.91 23.76 -32.71
CA ILE A 345 -15.88 23.75 -31.23
C ILE A 345 -14.46 24.00 -30.72
N LEU A 346 -13.47 23.31 -31.30
CA LEU A 346 -12.06 23.44 -30.95
C LEU A 346 -11.57 24.88 -31.13
N ASP A 347 -11.82 25.49 -32.28
CA ASP A 347 -11.36 26.84 -32.60
C ASP A 347 -11.96 27.88 -31.66
N TYR A 348 -13.24 27.73 -31.29
CA TYR A 348 -13.88 28.60 -30.30
C TYR A 348 -13.18 28.52 -28.94
N LYS A 349 -13.02 27.30 -28.39
CA LYS A 349 -12.42 27.07 -27.07
C LYS A 349 -10.92 27.44 -27.05
N LYS A 350 -10.21 27.13 -28.12
CA LYS A 350 -8.80 27.50 -28.36
C LYS A 350 -8.63 29.01 -28.37
N LYS A 351 -9.48 29.74 -29.11
CA LYS A 351 -9.42 31.20 -29.19
C LYS A 351 -9.68 31.85 -27.83
N ASP A 352 -10.67 31.37 -27.07
CA ASP A 352 -10.95 31.87 -25.71
C ASP A 352 -9.73 31.69 -24.80
N SER A 353 -9.16 30.47 -24.79
CA SER A 353 -8.03 30.12 -23.92
C SER A 353 -6.73 30.84 -24.32
N PHE A 354 -6.45 30.99 -25.62
CA PHE A 354 -5.29 31.73 -26.12
C PHE A 354 -5.39 33.23 -25.83
N ASN A 355 -6.59 33.81 -25.97
CA ASN A 355 -6.85 35.20 -25.59
C ASN A 355 -6.67 35.41 -24.09
N TRP A 356 -7.17 34.48 -23.27
CA TRP A 356 -6.99 34.52 -21.82
C TRP A 356 -5.51 34.50 -21.44
N LEU A 357 -4.72 33.57 -21.99
CA LEU A 357 -3.27 33.48 -21.75
C LEU A 357 -2.55 34.80 -22.11
N GLY A 358 -2.91 35.38 -23.27
CA GLY A 358 -2.34 36.66 -23.71
C GLY A 358 -2.71 37.85 -22.82
N GLN A 359 -3.89 37.85 -22.19
CA GLN A 359 -4.30 38.88 -21.24
C GLN A 359 -3.66 38.67 -19.86
N ALA A 360 -3.62 37.43 -19.37
CA ALA A 360 -3.04 37.06 -18.09
C ALA A 360 -1.54 37.43 -18.02
N LEU A 361 -0.80 37.31 -19.12
CA LEU A 361 0.62 37.69 -19.20
C LEU A 361 0.89 39.21 -19.24
N LYS A 362 -0.14 40.05 -19.38
CA LYS A 362 0.00 41.51 -19.46
C LYS A 362 -0.36 42.23 -18.17
N ASN A 363 -1.37 41.73 -17.45
CA ASN A 363 -1.99 42.45 -16.36
C ASN A 363 -1.52 41.88 -15.02
N LYS A 364 -0.74 42.68 -14.27
CA LYS A 364 -0.48 42.38 -12.88
C LYS A 364 -1.71 42.73 -12.03
N ARG A 365 -2.08 41.85 -11.11
CA ARG A 365 -3.19 42.10 -10.16
C ARG A 365 -2.76 43.20 -9.18
N VAL A 366 -3.67 44.14 -8.91
CA VAL A 366 -3.48 45.14 -7.86
C VAL A 366 -3.88 44.50 -6.53
N ILE A 367 -2.90 44.27 -5.65
CA ILE A 367 -3.12 43.71 -4.31
C ILE A 367 -3.56 44.83 -3.37
N SER A 368 -4.66 44.61 -2.63
CA SER A 368 -5.15 45.58 -1.64
C SER A 368 -4.24 45.65 -0.40
N ASP A 369 -4.26 46.74 0.35
CA ASP A 369 -3.43 46.88 1.56
C ASP A 369 -3.83 45.89 2.68
N GLU A 370 -5.11 45.46 2.75
CA GLU A 370 -5.56 44.39 3.64
C GLU A 370 -5.00 43.02 3.22
N GLU A 371 -4.94 42.71 1.92
CA GLU A 371 -4.30 41.48 1.41
C GLU A 371 -2.79 41.49 1.68
N LYS A 372 -2.12 42.64 1.61
CA LYS A 372 -0.69 42.75 1.97
C LYS A 372 -0.44 42.38 3.43
N GLN A 373 -1.22 42.95 4.36
CA GLN A 373 -1.09 42.63 5.79
C GLN A 373 -1.39 41.15 6.07
N THR A 374 -2.39 40.60 5.38
CA THR A 374 -2.74 39.18 5.48
C THR A 374 -1.60 38.29 4.98
N ASN A 375 -1.01 38.62 3.84
CA ASN A 375 0.13 37.89 3.27
C ASN A 375 1.36 37.95 4.17
N GLU A 376 1.68 39.13 4.72
CA GLU A 376 2.80 39.32 5.67
C GLU A 376 2.60 38.48 6.94
N PHE A 377 1.36 38.38 7.44
CA PHE A 377 1.03 37.50 8.56
C PHE A 377 1.27 36.01 8.22
N PHE A 378 0.83 35.56 7.04
CA PHE A 378 1.06 34.17 6.60
C PHE A 378 2.53 33.86 6.34
N GLU A 379 3.32 34.80 5.82
CA GLU A 379 4.77 34.62 5.66
C GLU A 379 5.47 34.38 7.00
N ASN A 380 5.17 35.20 8.00
CA ASN A 380 5.68 35.01 9.36
C ASN A 380 5.26 33.65 9.96
N LEU A 381 4.04 33.19 9.65
CA LEU A 381 3.55 31.89 10.08
C LEU A 381 4.31 30.73 9.40
N ILE A 382 4.58 30.84 8.09
CA ILE A 382 5.34 29.84 7.33
C ILE A 382 6.79 29.77 7.82
N GLU A 383 7.44 30.91 8.06
CA GLU A 383 8.79 30.94 8.65
C GLU A 383 8.82 30.25 10.02
N SER A 384 7.83 30.53 10.86
CA SER A 384 7.68 29.89 12.16
C SER A 384 7.47 28.37 12.04
N GLN A 385 6.62 27.93 11.11
CA GLN A 385 6.41 26.50 10.83
C GLN A 385 7.67 25.81 10.31
N ASN A 386 8.43 26.47 9.44
CA ASN A 386 9.70 25.93 8.93
C ASN A 386 10.75 25.78 10.04
N ALA A 387 10.84 26.75 10.95
CA ALA A 387 11.71 26.65 12.13
C ALA A 387 11.31 25.50 13.06
N ILE A 388 10.01 25.29 13.27
CA ILE A 388 9.48 24.14 14.02
C ILE A 388 9.82 22.83 13.31
N ARG A 389 9.60 22.75 11.99
CA ARG A 389 9.90 21.56 11.19
C ARG A 389 11.38 21.20 11.21
N GLN A 390 12.26 22.19 11.14
CA GLN A 390 13.70 22.00 11.28
C GLN A 390 14.06 21.46 12.68
N SER A 391 13.40 21.98 13.72
CA SER A 391 13.58 21.50 15.10
C SER A 391 13.11 20.05 15.27
N ILE A 392 11.97 19.68 14.67
CA ILE A 392 11.46 18.30 14.65
C ILE A 392 12.41 17.37 13.91
N ASN A 393 12.93 17.78 12.75
CA ASN A 393 13.89 16.97 11.99
C ASN A 393 15.19 16.75 12.80
N ASN A 394 15.68 17.78 13.48
CA ASN A 394 16.83 17.65 14.38
C ASN A 394 16.55 16.73 15.58
N LEU A 395 15.34 16.78 16.15
CA LEU A 395 14.91 15.86 17.21
C LEU A 395 14.86 14.43 16.70
N ASN A 396 14.24 14.19 15.54
CA ASN A 396 14.16 12.86 14.93
C ASN A 396 15.56 12.29 14.62
N TYR A 397 16.47 13.12 14.12
CA TYR A 397 17.87 12.72 13.92
C TYR A 397 18.52 12.29 15.25
N LYS A 398 18.36 13.07 16.32
CA LYS A 398 18.88 12.73 17.65
C LYS A 398 18.24 11.48 18.23
N VAL A 399 16.94 11.29 18.07
CA VAL A 399 16.23 10.07 18.53
C VAL A 399 16.74 8.84 17.79
N ASN A 400 16.93 8.92 16.48
CA ASN A 400 17.51 7.82 15.70
C ASN A 400 18.94 7.53 16.13
N GLN A 401 19.75 8.57 16.38
CA GLN A 401 21.10 8.40 16.90
C GLN A 401 21.11 7.70 18.26
N ILE A 402 20.26 8.14 19.20
CA ILE A 402 20.12 7.49 20.52
C ILE A 402 19.67 6.04 20.36
N LYS A 403 18.73 5.75 19.45
CA LYS A 403 18.29 4.38 19.20
C LYS A 403 19.45 3.50 18.74
N THR A 404 20.24 3.97 17.77
CA THR A 404 21.43 3.26 17.29
C THR A 404 22.48 3.09 18.39
N ASP A 405 22.72 4.12 19.20
CA ASP A 405 23.65 4.06 20.32
C ASP A 405 23.20 3.04 21.39
N VAL A 406 21.90 3.00 21.70
CA VAL A 406 21.31 2.03 22.63
C VAL A 406 21.40 0.60 22.08
N GLU A 407 21.13 0.39 20.79
CA GLU A 407 21.27 -0.91 20.14
C GLU A 407 22.73 -1.40 20.14
N ALA A 408 23.68 -0.49 19.84
CA ALA A 408 25.11 -0.80 19.89
C ALA A 408 25.56 -1.11 21.33
N PHE A 409 25.10 -0.34 22.31
CA PHE A 409 25.39 -0.56 23.73
C PHE A 409 24.83 -1.91 24.22
N ASP A 410 23.58 -2.23 23.91
CA ASP A 410 22.97 -3.53 24.21
C ASP A 410 23.76 -4.69 23.60
N GLY A 411 24.19 -4.56 22.33
CA GLY A 411 25.05 -5.53 21.65
C GLY A 411 26.39 -5.74 22.37
N HIS A 412 27.09 -4.66 22.75
CA HIS A 412 28.35 -4.75 23.48
C HIS A 412 28.20 -5.40 24.85
N TYR A 413 27.15 -5.05 25.61
CA TYR A 413 26.91 -5.62 26.93
C TYR A 413 26.59 -7.11 26.85
N LYS A 414 25.78 -7.52 25.87
CA LYS A 414 25.48 -8.94 25.63
C LYS A 414 26.75 -9.73 25.32
N LEU A 415 27.62 -9.21 24.46
CA LEU A 415 28.88 -9.85 24.13
C LEU A 415 29.78 -10.01 25.36
N MET A 416 29.98 -8.94 26.13
CA MET A 416 30.77 -8.99 27.37
C MET A 416 30.18 -9.94 28.40
N PHE A 417 28.85 -9.92 28.59
CA PHE A 417 28.15 -10.80 29.50
C PHE A 417 28.42 -12.27 29.17
N TRP A 418 28.29 -12.64 27.91
CA TRP A 418 28.48 -14.02 27.48
C TRP A 418 29.94 -14.48 27.63
N GLU A 419 30.92 -13.64 27.29
CA GLU A 419 32.34 -13.94 27.51
C GLU A 419 32.68 -14.12 29.00
N LEU A 420 32.06 -13.34 29.89
CA LEU A 420 32.29 -13.46 31.33
C LEU A 420 31.56 -14.66 31.96
N TYR A 421 30.39 -15.03 31.44
CA TYR A 421 29.59 -16.14 31.96
C TYR A 421 30.10 -17.52 31.52
N LYS A 422 30.69 -17.59 30.32
CA LYS A 422 31.27 -18.80 29.74
C LYS A 422 32.45 -19.30 30.57
N LYS A 423 32.46 -20.59 30.88
CA LYS A 423 33.59 -21.24 31.60
C LYS A 423 34.78 -21.45 30.64
N PRO A 424 36.01 -21.58 31.17
CA PRO A 424 37.16 -22.00 30.36
C PRO A 424 36.84 -23.30 29.61
N GLU A 425 37.15 -23.35 28.31
CA GLU A 425 36.92 -24.50 27.41
C GLU A 425 35.44 -24.85 27.13
N GLU A 426 34.47 -24.09 27.63
CA GLU A 426 33.04 -24.29 27.32
C GLU A 426 32.67 -23.63 25.99
N GLU A 427 31.91 -24.31 25.12
CA GLU A 427 31.39 -23.68 23.90
C GLU A 427 30.34 -22.62 24.21
N MET A 428 30.24 -21.56 23.39
CA MET A 428 29.33 -20.44 23.67
C MET A 428 27.87 -20.87 23.77
N LEU A 429 27.45 -21.81 22.92
CA LEU A 429 26.10 -22.37 22.95
C LEU A 429 25.82 -23.14 24.25
N ASP A 430 26.80 -23.87 24.78
CA ASP A 430 26.65 -24.62 26.03
C ASP A 430 26.58 -23.68 27.23
N ALA A 431 27.37 -22.60 27.21
CA ALA A 431 27.26 -21.52 28.21
C ALA A 431 25.86 -20.89 28.21
N LYS A 432 25.30 -20.57 27.03
CA LYS A 432 23.94 -20.05 26.88
C LYS A 432 22.88 -21.06 27.39
N LYS A 433 22.97 -22.34 27.00
CA LYS A 433 22.09 -23.42 27.50
C LYS A 433 22.12 -23.51 29.03
N ARG A 434 23.32 -23.49 29.62
CA ARG A 434 23.52 -23.50 31.07
C ARG A 434 22.93 -22.27 31.74
N PHE A 435 23.06 -21.09 31.13
CA PHE A 435 22.45 -19.86 31.63
C PHE A 435 20.94 -19.99 31.73
N PHE A 436 20.25 -20.25 30.62
CA PHE A 436 18.79 -20.31 30.63
C PHE A 436 18.26 -21.42 31.56
N LYS A 437 18.86 -22.62 31.56
CA LYS A 437 18.48 -23.69 32.50
C LYS A 437 18.69 -23.35 33.98
N SER A 438 19.57 -22.39 34.29
CA SER A 438 19.81 -21.97 35.67
C SER A 438 18.83 -20.90 36.16
N LEU A 439 18.07 -20.29 35.25
CA LEU A 439 17.09 -19.27 35.61
C LEU A 439 15.88 -19.93 36.28
N SER A 440 15.41 -19.28 37.33
CA SER A 440 14.18 -19.64 38.03
C SER A 440 13.48 -18.36 38.47
N THR A 441 12.17 -18.48 38.70
CA THR A 441 11.40 -17.36 39.23
C THR A 441 11.62 -17.23 40.74
N ASN A 442 11.79 -15.99 41.21
CA ASN A 442 11.78 -15.66 42.63
C ASN A 442 10.41 -15.12 43.09
N ASP A 443 9.44 -15.02 42.17
CA ASP A 443 8.08 -14.56 42.48
C ASP A 443 7.24 -15.75 42.99
N GLU A 444 6.84 -15.70 44.25
CA GLU A 444 6.04 -16.75 44.90
C GLU A 444 4.67 -16.95 44.24
N PHE A 445 4.09 -15.90 43.64
CA PHE A 445 2.82 -16.02 42.92
C PHE A 445 3.01 -16.72 41.57
N MET A 446 4.08 -16.40 40.84
CA MET A 446 4.44 -17.11 39.62
C MET A 446 4.69 -18.60 39.90
N LYS A 447 5.43 -18.93 40.97
CA LYS A 447 5.63 -20.33 41.39
C LYS A 447 4.31 -21.04 41.67
N LEU A 448 3.38 -20.38 42.35
CA LEU A 448 2.05 -20.94 42.65
C LEU A 448 1.28 -21.26 41.36
N LYS A 449 1.32 -20.35 40.38
CA LYS A 449 0.67 -20.57 39.08
C LYS A 449 1.29 -21.72 38.29
N GLN A 450 2.61 -21.69 38.11
CA GLN A 450 3.36 -22.72 37.42
C GLN A 450 3.11 -24.10 38.05
N ARG A 451 3.07 -24.18 39.38
CA ARG A 451 2.76 -25.43 40.09
C ARG A 451 1.36 -25.97 39.79
N GLY A 452 0.33 -25.13 39.77
CA GLY A 452 -1.03 -25.57 39.44
C GLY A 452 -1.17 -25.97 37.97
N ASN A 453 -0.59 -25.21 37.05
CA ASN A 453 -0.60 -25.52 35.62
C ASN A 453 0.18 -26.82 35.33
N LYS A 454 1.26 -27.09 36.07
CA LYS A 454 1.99 -28.37 36.01
C LYS A 454 1.11 -29.56 36.41
N ILE A 455 0.28 -29.42 37.45
CA ILE A 455 -0.65 -30.49 37.86
C ILE A 455 -1.68 -30.74 36.75
N LEU A 456 -2.19 -29.67 36.11
CA LEU A 456 -3.08 -29.79 34.95
C LEU A 456 -2.39 -30.51 33.79
N LEU A 457 -1.13 -30.17 33.47
CA LEU A 457 -0.35 -30.85 32.44
C LEU A 457 -0.15 -32.34 32.74
N LYS A 458 0.21 -32.69 33.99
CA LYS A 458 0.37 -34.08 34.41
C LYS A 458 -0.91 -34.88 34.16
N LYS A 459 -2.04 -34.35 34.64
CA LYS A 459 -3.34 -35.00 34.48
C LYS A 459 -3.77 -35.09 33.01
N PHE A 460 -3.53 -34.03 32.24
CA PHE A 460 -3.78 -34.02 30.80
C PHE A 460 -3.00 -35.13 30.09
N ALA A 461 -1.69 -35.24 30.35
CA ALA A 461 -0.83 -36.26 29.77
C ALA A 461 -1.26 -37.69 30.14
N GLU A 462 -1.67 -37.91 31.39
CA GLU A 462 -2.21 -39.19 31.87
C GLU A 462 -3.46 -39.60 31.11
N ILE A 463 -4.47 -38.71 31.00
CA ILE A 463 -5.70 -38.97 30.25
C ILE A 463 -5.38 -39.28 28.79
N CYS A 464 -4.51 -38.49 28.16
CA CYS A 464 -4.11 -38.72 26.76
C CYS A 464 -3.42 -40.08 26.59
N SER A 465 -2.59 -40.50 27.55
CA SER A 465 -1.95 -41.83 27.52
C SER A 465 -2.97 -42.96 27.68
N GLU A 466 -3.89 -42.86 28.65
CA GLU A 466 -4.94 -43.85 28.90
C GLU A 466 -5.86 -44.05 27.69
N LEU A 467 -6.24 -42.94 27.06
CA LEU A 467 -7.14 -42.92 25.90
C LEU A 467 -6.42 -43.07 24.55
N LYS A 468 -5.08 -43.15 24.55
CA LYS A 468 -4.22 -43.21 23.36
C LYS A 468 -4.48 -42.06 22.38
N LEU A 469 -4.53 -40.85 22.92
CA LEU A 469 -4.72 -39.60 22.18
C LEU A 469 -3.37 -39.00 21.81
N ASP A 470 -3.31 -38.41 20.61
CA ASP A 470 -2.16 -37.61 20.20
C ASP A 470 -2.34 -36.14 20.59
N TYR A 471 -1.22 -35.56 20.99
CA TYR A 471 -1.05 -34.15 21.30
C TYR A 471 0.44 -33.82 21.20
N TRP A 472 0.79 -32.54 21.15
CA TRP A 472 2.16 -32.10 21.34
C TRP A 472 2.21 -30.73 22.01
N MET A 473 3.31 -30.48 22.72
CA MET A 473 3.61 -29.16 23.29
C MET A 473 3.97 -28.18 22.17
N CYS A 474 3.52 -26.93 22.25
CA CYS A 474 3.75 -25.92 21.22
C CYS A 474 4.20 -24.57 21.81
N ALA A 475 4.50 -23.60 20.94
CA ALA A 475 4.80 -22.21 21.29
C ALA A 475 5.80 -22.04 22.46
N GLY A 476 5.47 -21.19 23.44
CA GLY A 476 6.33 -20.85 24.57
C GLY A 476 6.62 -22.06 25.47
N SER A 477 5.67 -22.98 25.56
CA SER A 477 5.81 -24.23 26.31
C SER A 477 6.86 -25.17 25.70
N LEU A 478 6.86 -25.32 24.37
CA LEU A 478 7.89 -26.10 23.68
C LEU A 478 9.28 -25.44 23.80
N LEU A 479 9.33 -24.11 23.69
CA LEU A 479 10.56 -23.35 23.95
C LEU A 479 11.06 -23.57 25.38
N GLY A 480 10.17 -23.59 26.36
CA GLY A 480 10.45 -23.90 27.76
C GLY A 480 11.11 -25.27 27.91
N ILE A 481 10.57 -26.32 27.29
CA ILE A 481 11.15 -27.67 27.30
C ILE A 481 12.58 -27.67 26.76
N VAL A 482 12.81 -27.05 25.59
CA VAL A 482 14.10 -27.10 24.91
C VAL A 482 15.14 -26.23 25.63
N ARG A 483 14.76 -25.03 26.06
CA ARG A 483 15.68 -24.00 26.59
C ARG A 483 15.87 -24.06 28.10
N HIS A 484 14.79 -24.29 28.86
CA HIS A 484 14.80 -24.27 30.33
C HIS A 484 14.62 -25.65 30.94
N GLY A 485 14.06 -26.62 30.21
CA GLY A 485 13.71 -27.95 30.71
C GLY A 485 12.35 -28.00 31.42
N GLY A 486 11.49 -26.99 31.21
CA GLY A 486 10.24 -26.80 31.94
C GLY A 486 9.71 -25.39 31.69
N PHE A 487 9.18 -24.74 32.72
CA PHE A 487 8.69 -23.36 32.59
C PHE A 487 9.79 -22.36 32.21
N ILE A 488 9.40 -21.36 31.44
CA ILE A 488 10.16 -20.12 31.33
C ILE A 488 9.89 -19.32 32.62
N PRO A 489 10.89 -18.75 33.32
CA PRO A 489 10.71 -18.18 34.66
C PRO A 489 9.63 -17.09 34.77
N TRP A 490 9.43 -16.32 33.71
CA TRP A 490 8.45 -15.23 33.69
C TRP A 490 7.17 -15.60 32.96
N ASP A 491 6.96 -16.88 32.62
CA ASP A 491 5.80 -17.36 31.88
C ASP A 491 5.01 -18.36 32.73
N ASP A 492 3.70 -18.17 32.85
CA ASP A 492 2.79 -19.09 33.55
C ASP A 492 2.04 -20.03 32.61
N ASP A 493 2.01 -19.77 31.31
CA ASP A 493 1.10 -20.45 30.39
C ASP A 493 1.64 -21.81 29.92
N ILE A 494 0.71 -22.76 29.72
CA ILE A 494 1.00 -24.05 29.10
C ILE A 494 0.12 -24.23 27.87
N ASP A 495 0.76 -24.42 26.72
CA ASP A 495 0.13 -24.59 25.42
C ASP A 495 0.35 -25.99 24.87
N VAL A 496 -0.75 -26.64 24.49
CA VAL A 496 -0.73 -27.92 23.76
C VAL A 496 -1.58 -27.83 22.50
N THR A 497 -1.16 -28.54 21.45
CA THR A 497 -1.93 -28.71 20.23
C THR A 497 -2.43 -30.14 20.13
N MET A 498 -3.66 -30.31 19.64
CA MET A 498 -4.30 -31.62 19.49
C MET A 498 -5.02 -31.76 18.13
N PRO A 499 -4.89 -32.91 17.43
CA PRO A 499 -5.78 -33.22 16.31
C PRO A 499 -7.25 -33.22 16.74
N ARG A 500 -8.13 -32.61 15.93
CA ARG A 500 -9.58 -32.47 16.23
C ARG A 500 -10.23 -33.75 16.75
N LYS A 501 -9.97 -34.88 16.08
CA LYS A 501 -10.53 -36.19 16.41
C LYS A 501 -10.19 -36.66 17.84
N ASP A 502 -9.05 -36.24 18.36
CA ASP A 502 -8.57 -36.62 19.68
C ASP A 502 -8.91 -35.55 20.72
N TYR A 503 -8.90 -34.28 20.32
CA TYR A 503 -9.48 -33.17 21.08
C TYR A 503 -10.95 -33.45 21.46
N ASP A 504 -11.81 -33.85 20.51
CA ASP A 504 -13.24 -34.09 20.77
C ASP A 504 -13.45 -35.22 21.81
N LYS A 505 -12.66 -36.30 21.71
CA LYS A 505 -12.67 -37.40 22.67
C LYS A 505 -12.19 -36.96 24.05
N PHE A 506 -11.14 -36.14 24.09
CA PHE A 506 -10.59 -35.60 25.33
C PHE A 506 -11.64 -34.75 26.06
N VAL A 507 -12.25 -33.80 25.36
CA VAL A 507 -13.32 -32.94 25.90
C VAL A 507 -14.49 -33.77 26.40
N GLU A 508 -14.96 -34.75 25.61
CA GLU A 508 -16.04 -35.64 26.03
C GLU A 508 -15.72 -36.40 27.31
N HIS A 509 -14.49 -36.94 27.41
CA HIS A 509 -14.06 -37.69 28.59
C HIS A 509 -13.99 -36.81 29.84
N VAL A 510 -13.31 -35.65 29.75
CA VAL A 510 -13.17 -34.73 30.89
C VAL A 510 -14.53 -34.26 31.38
N MET A 511 -15.42 -33.88 30.46
CA MET A 511 -16.75 -33.36 30.83
C MET A 511 -17.66 -34.41 31.48
N LYS A 512 -17.47 -35.70 31.18
CA LYS A 512 -18.31 -36.80 31.71
C LYS A 512 -17.74 -37.49 32.93
N ASN A 513 -16.42 -37.67 33.00
CA ASN A 513 -15.79 -38.64 33.91
C ASN A 513 -14.91 -37.99 34.99
N GLU A 514 -14.34 -36.81 34.72
CA GLU A 514 -13.39 -36.18 35.64
C GLU A 514 -14.11 -35.43 36.77
N LYS A 515 -13.63 -35.63 38.01
CA LYS A 515 -14.27 -35.07 39.21
C LYS A 515 -13.75 -33.68 39.55
N ASP A 516 -12.44 -33.46 39.44
CA ASP A 516 -11.78 -32.25 39.90
C ASP A 516 -11.47 -31.25 38.77
N PHE A 517 -11.50 -31.73 37.52
CA PHE A 517 -11.14 -30.98 36.32
C PHE A 517 -12.35 -30.77 35.39
N THR A 518 -12.35 -29.69 34.63
CA THR A 518 -13.38 -29.40 33.62
C THR A 518 -12.81 -28.57 32.48
N MET A 519 -13.59 -28.45 31.40
CA MET A 519 -13.25 -27.62 30.24
C MET A 519 -14.02 -26.31 30.29
N VAL A 520 -13.32 -25.21 30.03
CA VAL A 520 -13.93 -23.88 29.87
C VAL A 520 -13.47 -23.26 28.55
N TYR A 521 -14.30 -22.37 28.01
CA TYR A 521 -14.06 -21.70 26.73
C TYR A 521 -13.93 -20.20 26.96
N TRP A 522 -12.79 -19.64 26.56
CA TRP A 522 -12.45 -18.23 26.71
C TRP A 522 -12.55 -17.55 25.35
N PHE A 523 -13.47 -16.60 25.22
CA PHE A 523 -13.75 -15.92 23.95
C PHE A 523 -12.95 -14.62 23.83
N ASN A 524 -12.20 -14.45 22.74
CA ASN A 524 -11.71 -13.15 22.29
C ASN A 524 -12.63 -12.62 21.19
N ILE A 525 -13.58 -11.76 21.58
CA ILE A 525 -14.61 -11.24 20.67
C ILE A 525 -14.01 -10.31 19.61
N ASN A 526 -12.92 -9.61 19.92
CA ASN A 526 -12.29 -8.66 19.01
C ASN A 526 -11.50 -9.34 17.88
N MET A 527 -10.86 -10.46 18.21
CA MET A 527 -10.06 -11.27 17.29
C MET A 527 -10.85 -12.43 16.68
N GLY A 528 -12.00 -12.78 17.25
CA GLY A 528 -12.83 -13.89 16.78
C GLY A 528 -12.25 -15.25 17.13
N ASP A 529 -11.76 -15.42 18.37
CA ASP A 529 -11.10 -16.65 18.83
C ASP A 529 -11.82 -17.27 20.04
N VAL A 530 -11.68 -18.58 20.19
CA VAL A 530 -12.10 -19.34 21.38
C VAL A 530 -10.95 -20.23 21.82
N ILE A 531 -10.38 -19.93 22.99
CA ILE A 531 -9.35 -20.77 23.59
C ILE A 531 -10.03 -21.78 24.51
N THR A 532 -9.80 -23.05 24.24
CA THR A 532 -10.23 -24.14 25.11
C THR A 532 -9.23 -24.33 26.24
N LYS A 533 -9.69 -24.24 27.49
CA LYS A 533 -8.84 -24.36 28.67
C LYS A 533 -9.27 -25.54 29.55
N LEU A 534 -8.32 -26.39 29.91
CA LEU A 534 -8.48 -27.35 31.00
C LEU A 534 -8.22 -26.64 32.32
N VAL A 535 -9.15 -26.72 33.26
CA VAL A 535 -9.08 -26.00 34.55
C VAL A 535 -9.53 -26.88 35.71
N PHE A 536 -9.20 -26.46 36.93
CA PHE A 536 -9.82 -27.01 38.14
C PHE A 536 -11.25 -26.47 38.27
N LYS A 537 -12.24 -27.32 38.57
CA LYS A 537 -13.66 -26.93 38.71
C LYS A 537 -13.89 -25.77 39.69
N ASN A 538 -13.08 -25.70 40.75
CA ASN A 538 -13.22 -24.71 41.81
C ASN A 538 -12.25 -23.51 41.67
N HIS A 539 -11.36 -23.50 40.68
CA HIS A 539 -10.33 -22.46 40.49
C HIS A 539 -10.14 -22.10 39.00
N VAL A 540 -11.26 -21.83 38.31
CA VAL A 540 -11.34 -21.68 36.84
C VAL A 540 -10.58 -20.49 36.24
N SER A 541 -10.17 -19.52 37.06
CA SER A 541 -9.50 -18.28 36.63
C SER A 541 -8.03 -18.19 37.03
N LEU A 542 -7.53 -19.12 37.87
CA LEU A 542 -6.17 -19.04 38.42
C LEU A 542 -5.19 -19.97 37.68
N TRP A 543 -5.62 -21.21 37.42
CA TRP A 543 -4.81 -22.23 36.75
C TRP A 543 -5.53 -22.76 35.53
N PHE A 544 -4.80 -22.85 34.43
CA PHE A 544 -5.32 -23.31 33.16
C PHE A 544 -4.22 -23.93 32.30
N LEU A 545 -4.65 -24.80 31.39
CA LEU A 545 -3.83 -25.32 30.30
C LEU A 545 -4.58 -25.10 28.99
N ASP A 546 -3.92 -24.47 28.03
CA ASP A 546 -4.50 -24.06 26.76
C ASP A 546 -4.38 -25.18 25.73
N ILE A 547 -5.51 -25.54 25.16
CA ILE A 547 -5.64 -26.62 24.18
C ILE A 547 -6.05 -26.02 22.85
N TYR A 548 -5.16 -26.12 21.88
CA TYR A 548 -5.35 -25.64 20.52
C TYR A 548 -5.71 -26.81 19.60
N PRO A 549 -6.97 -26.93 19.14
CA PRO A 549 -7.35 -27.96 18.20
C PRO A 549 -6.85 -27.63 16.79
N CYS A 550 -6.40 -28.66 16.06
CA CYS A 550 -6.00 -28.55 14.66
C CYS A 550 -6.72 -29.57 13.77
N ASP A 551 -7.03 -29.16 12.54
CA ASP A 551 -7.78 -29.94 11.56
C ASP A 551 -6.84 -30.53 10.49
N GLU A 552 -7.06 -31.79 10.10
CA GLU A 552 -6.21 -32.51 9.13
C GLU A 552 -6.37 -31.93 7.70
N ILE A 553 -5.25 -31.73 7.01
CA ILE A 553 -5.20 -31.41 5.57
C ILE A 553 -4.70 -32.63 4.81
N ARG A 554 -5.32 -32.96 3.68
CA ARG A 554 -4.98 -34.17 2.88
C ARG A 554 -4.56 -33.86 1.44
N SER A 555 -4.76 -32.64 0.97
CA SER A 555 -4.24 -32.11 -0.30
C SER A 555 -4.28 -30.57 -0.32
N ASN A 556 -3.54 -29.94 -1.24
CA ASN A 556 -3.65 -28.50 -1.56
C ASN A 556 -3.48 -27.54 -0.35
N ASN A 557 -2.37 -27.62 0.39
CA ASN A 557 -2.07 -26.79 1.56
C ASN A 557 -2.30 -25.28 1.35
N LYS A 558 -1.92 -24.72 0.18
CA LYS A 558 -2.14 -23.30 -0.16
C LYS A 558 -3.63 -22.92 -0.34
N VAL A 559 -4.49 -23.87 -0.65
CA VAL A 559 -5.94 -23.64 -0.78
C VAL A 559 -6.60 -23.70 0.58
N ALA A 560 -6.24 -24.69 1.41
CA ALA A 560 -6.66 -24.77 2.81
C ALA A 560 -6.25 -23.50 3.57
N ALA A 561 -5.07 -22.99 3.23
CA ALA A 561 -4.52 -21.77 3.76
C ALA A 561 -5.39 -20.53 3.54
N GLN A 562 -5.66 -20.27 2.26
CA GLN A 562 -6.46 -19.12 1.85
C GLN A 562 -7.88 -19.26 2.38
N ALA A 563 -8.44 -20.46 2.34
CA ALA A 563 -9.76 -20.74 2.87
C ALA A 563 -9.84 -20.44 4.38
N TYR A 564 -8.85 -20.80 5.18
CA TYR A 564 -8.83 -20.46 6.60
C TYR A 564 -9.00 -18.95 6.82
N LEU A 565 -8.20 -18.12 6.13
CA LEU A 565 -8.28 -16.66 6.23
C LEU A 565 -9.65 -16.13 5.78
N ASP A 566 -10.17 -16.65 4.67
CA ASP A 566 -11.46 -16.22 4.13
C ASP A 566 -12.62 -16.57 5.07
N PHE A 567 -12.61 -17.76 5.67
CA PHE A 567 -13.61 -18.18 6.65
C PHE A 567 -13.48 -17.39 7.96
N LYS A 568 -12.26 -17.15 8.44
CA LYS A 568 -11.98 -16.35 9.63
C LYS A 568 -12.48 -14.91 9.48
N HIS A 569 -12.18 -14.25 8.36
CA HIS A 569 -12.65 -12.90 8.08
C HIS A 569 -14.18 -12.80 8.03
N ARG A 570 -14.85 -13.77 7.39
CA ARG A 570 -16.33 -13.82 7.35
C ARG A 570 -16.92 -14.04 8.74
N MET A 571 -16.34 -14.94 9.52
CA MET A 571 -16.76 -15.20 10.89
C MET A 571 -16.64 -13.95 11.76
N ILE A 572 -15.50 -13.24 11.71
CA ILE A 572 -15.29 -11.98 12.44
C ILE A 572 -16.29 -10.91 11.99
N ALA A 573 -16.57 -10.82 10.69
CA ALA A 573 -17.57 -9.88 10.18
C ALA A 573 -18.98 -10.19 10.69
N GLU A 574 -19.35 -11.48 10.81
CA GLU A 574 -20.62 -11.90 11.40
C GLU A 574 -20.66 -11.61 12.91
N ILE A 575 -19.60 -11.89 13.66
CA ILE A 575 -19.47 -11.54 15.09
C ILE A 575 -19.66 -10.03 15.30
N ARG A 576 -19.00 -9.20 14.49
CA ARG A 576 -19.07 -7.72 14.59
C ARG A 576 -20.42 -7.13 14.21
N SER A 577 -21.18 -7.82 13.36
CA SER A 577 -22.50 -7.38 12.90
C SER A 577 -23.67 -8.01 13.65
N ASN A 578 -23.43 -9.07 14.41
CA ASN A 578 -24.45 -9.79 15.19
C ASN A 578 -25.12 -8.88 16.23
N SER A 579 -26.45 -8.81 16.21
CA SER A 579 -27.24 -7.89 17.05
C SER A 579 -27.12 -8.17 18.55
N VAL A 580 -26.83 -9.42 18.95
CA VAL A 580 -26.64 -9.82 20.34
C VAL A 580 -25.22 -9.48 20.81
N ILE A 581 -24.19 -9.66 19.97
CA ILE A 581 -22.78 -9.47 20.34
C ILE A 581 -22.31 -8.02 20.19
N LYS A 582 -22.84 -7.29 19.19
CA LYS A 582 -22.44 -5.91 18.87
C LYS A 582 -22.38 -4.95 20.07
N PRO A 583 -23.28 -5.00 21.07
CA PRO A 583 -23.23 -4.13 22.25
C PRO A 583 -21.98 -4.30 23.12
N ILE A 584 -21.36 -5.49 23.13
CA ILE A 584 -20.23 -5.82 24.04
C ILE A 584 -18.84 -5.73 23.37
N LEU A 585 -18.78 -5.38 22.07
CA LEU A 585 -17.53 -5.31 21.30
C LEU A 585 -16.49 -4.32 21.86
N ARG A 586 -16.92 -3.27 22.58
CA ARG A 586 -16.01 -2.19 23.03
C ARG A 586 -15.43 -2.40 24.43
N GLU A 587 -15.94 -3.37 25.18
CA GLU A 587 -15.69 -3.46 26.64
C GLU A 587 -14.79 -4.63 27.05
N MET A 588 -14.51 -5.60 26.16
CA MET A 588 -14.05 -6.93 26.60
C MET A 588 -12.81 -7.43 25.86
N SER A 589 -11.80 -7.83 26.62
CA SER A 589 -10.68 -8.67 26.19
C SER A 589 -10.63 -9.88 27.12
N TYR A 590 -11.09 -11.05 26.63
CA TYR A 590 -11.17 -12.34 27.34
C TYR A 590 -12.02 -12.34 28.61
N ASP A 591 -13.24 -12.91 28.57
CA ASP A 591 -14.07 -13.05 29.78
C ASP A 591 -14.74 -14.43 29.92
N VAL A 592 -14.40 -15.10 31.03
CA VAL A 592 -14.95 -16.40 31.46
C VAL A 592 -16.36 -16.26 32.05
N TYR A 593 -16.81 -15.04 32.31
CA TYR A 593 -18.10 -14.74 32.93
C TYR A 593 -19.11 -14.11 31.96
N LEU A 594 -18.85 -14.19 30.65
CA LEU A 594 -19.82 -13.82 29.61
C LEU A 594 -21.20 -14.40 29.92
N GLU A 595 -22.23 -13.54 29.92
CA GLU A 595 -23.60 -14.00 30.11
C GLU A 595 -23.96 -15.08 29.08
N GLN A 596 -24.76 -16.06 29.50
CA GLN A 596 -25.11 -17.23 28.70
C GLN A 596 -25.62 -16.86 27.30
N LYS A 597 -26.42 -15.80 27.18
CA LYS A 597 -26.95 -15.33 25.88
C LYS A 597 -25.86 -14.95 24.87
N TYR A 598 -24.74 -14.38 25.34
CA TYR A 598 -23.61 -14.02 24.48
C TYR A 598 -22.78 -15.27 24.13
N ARG A 599 -22.60 -16.17 25.10
CA ARG A 599 -21.92 -17.46 24.88
C ARG A 599 -22.64 -18.30 23.85
N ASP A 600 -23.97 -18.44 23.95
CA ASP A 600 -24.78 -19.20 23.01
C ASP A 600 -24.71 -18.61 21.60
N ALA A 601 -24.74 -17.28 21.48
CA ALA A 601 -24.62 -16.58 20.20
C ALA A 601 -23.24 -16.78 19.55
N LEU A 602 -22.16 -16.63 20.32
CA LEU A 602 -20.79 -16.87 19.85
C LEU A 602 -20.62 -18.33 19.45
N TRP A 603 -21.01 -19.27 20.31
CA TRP A 603 -20.89 -20.70 20.06
C TRP A 603 -21.66 -21.15 18.82
N GLY A 604 -22.83 -20.56 18.56
CA GLY A 604 -23.60 -20.80 17.34
C GLY A 604 -22.84 -20.35 16.08
N ILE A 605 -22.18 -19.19 16.13
CA ILE A 605 -21.35 -18.69 15.01
C ILE A 605 -20.13 -19.59 14.83
N PHE A 606 -19.36 -19.88 15.88
CA PHE A 606 -18.17 -20.73 15.79
C PHE A 606 -18.51 -22.13 15.27
N THR A 607 -19.57 -22.75 15.78
CA THR A 607 -20.02 -24.07 15.31
C THR A 607 -20.34 -24.03 13.81
N LYS A 608 -21.14 -23.05 13.37
CA LYS A 608 -21.49 -22.88 11.95
C LYS A 608 -20.25 -22.76 11.06
N TYR A 609 -19.33 -21.85 11.39
CA TYR A 609 -18.15 -21.61 10.54
C TYR A 609 -17.15 -22.77 10.57
N ASN A 610 -16.96 -23.43 11.71
CA ASN A 610 -16.12 -24.64 11.79
C ASN A 610 -16.71 -25.79 10.96
N GLU A 611 -18.04 -26.01 11.00
CA GLU A 611 -18.70 -27.02 10.17
C GLU A 611 -18.57 -26.72 8.67
N GLU A 612 -18.82 -25.47 8.25
CA GLU A 612 -18.68 -25.06 6.85
C GLU A 612 -17.21 -25.15 6.37
N PHE A 613 -16.26 -24.76 7.22
CA PHE A 613 -14.83 -24.85 6.90
C PHE A 613 -14.38 -26.30 6.79
N PHE A 614 -14.80 -27.16 7.71
CA PHE A 614 -14.51 -28.59 7.64
C PHE A 614 -15.12 -29.25 6.41
N ALA A 615 -16.35 -28.87 6.03
CA ALA A 615 -16.96 -29.32 4.78
C ALA A 615 -16.18 -28.85 3.55
N PHE A 616 -15.68 -27.61 3.55
CA PHE A 616 -14.81 -27.09 2.50
C PHE A 616 -13.51 -27.90 2.38
N LEU A 617 -12.84 -28.18 3.50
CA LEU A 617 -11.62 -28.99 3.51
C LEU A 617 -11.87 -30.39 2.95
N LYS A 618 -12.99 -31.02 3.32
CA LYS A 618 -13.43 -32.31 2.77
C LYS A 618 -13.69 -32.30 1.26
N GLN A 619 -14.12 -31.18 0.71
CA GLN A 619 -14.45 -31.08 -0.71
C GLN A 619 -13.22 -30.73 -1.57
N ASN A 620 -12.34 -29.87 -1.07
CA ASN A 620 -11.30 -29.21 -1.89
C ASN A 620 -9.87 -29.58 -1.51
N CYS A 621 -9.68 -30.12 -0.30
CA CYS A 621 -8.37 -30.41 0.29
C CYS A 621 -8.29 -31.86 0.80
N TRP A 622 -9.08 -32.75 0.19
CA TRP A 622 -9.14 -34.17 0.55
C TRP A 622 -8.26 -35.02 -0.36
N GLY A 623 -7.69 -36.08 0.21
CA GLY A 623 -6.74 -37.01 -0.38
C GLY A 623 -6.70 -38.30 0.45
N ASP A 624 -6.00 -39.33 -0.03
CA ASP A 624 -6.01 -40.65 0.61
C ASP A 624 -5.32 -40.63 1.98
N GLU A 625 -4.21 -39.89 2.12
CA GLU A 625 -3.43 -39.77 3.35
C GLU A 625 -3.34 -38.30 3.83
N PRO A 626 -3.34 -38.04 5.16
CA PRO A 626 -3.10 -36.70 5.67
C PRO A 626 -1.67 -36.23 5.39
N ILE A 627 -1.54 -35.01 4.87
CA ILE A 627 -0.27 -34.38 4.50
C ILE A 627 0.16 -33.28 5.47
N GLY A 628 -0.74 -32.78 6.32
CA GLY A 628 -0.45 -31.73 7.30
C GLY A 628 -1.64 -31.38 8.19
N TYR A 629 -1.49 -30.34 9.00
CA TYR A 629 -2.57 -29.78 9.82
C TYR A 629 -2.77 -28.30 9.49
N VAL A 630 -3.99 -27.78 9.72
CA VAL A 630 -4.30 -26.35 9.79
C VAL A 630 -4.88 -26.06 11.17
N CYS A 631 -4.58 -24.88 11.73
CA CYS A 631 -5.25 -24.44 12.95
C CYS A 631 -6.77 -24.38 12.74
N SER A 632 -7.51 -24.68 13.80
CA SER A 632 -8.93 -24.43 13.82
C SER A 632 -9.24 -22.93 13.70
N LEU A 633 -10.43 -22.59 13.18
CA LEU A 633 -10.97 -21.23 13.28
C LEU A 633 -11.12 -20.73 14.72
N ASP A 634 -11.05 -21.63 15.71
CA ASP A 634 -11.05 -21.32 17.14
C ASP A 634 -9.78 -20.56 17.58
N ASP A 635 -8.70 -20.63 16.79
CA ASP A 635 -7.36 -20.18 17.17
C ASP A 635 -7.07 -18.70 16.78
N PRO A 636 -6.40 -17.88 17.63
CA PRO A 636 -5.84 -16.59 17.23
C PRO A 636 -4.91 -16.68 16.02
N GLU A 637 -4.90 -15.60 15.23
CA GLU A 637 -4.20 -15.45 13.93
C GLU A 637 -2.66 -15.71 13.97
N ASP A 638 -2.08 -16.01 15.15
CA ASP A 638 -0.63 -16.00 15.43
C ASP A 638 -0.05 -17.32 16.01
N SER A 639 -0.85 -18.38 16.11
CA SER A 639 -0.45 -19.69 16.66
C SER A 639 -0.13 -20.70 15.55
N MET A 640 1.01 -20.50 14.89
CA MET A 640 1.98 -21.56 14.57
C MET A 640 1.54 -22.97 14.08
N VAL A 641 0.47 -23.06 13.30
CA VAL A 641 0.39 -23.93 12.11
C VAL A 641 -0.21 -23.08 11.01
N GLN A 642 0.49 -22.00 10.65
CA GLN A 642 0.09 -21.12 9.57
C GLN A 642 0.07 -21.94 8.27
N VAL A 643 -1.14 -22.33 7.89
CA VAL A 643 -1.57 -22.47 6.51
C VAL A 643 -0.79 -23.51 5.67
N GLY A 644 -0.44 -24.65 6.30
CA GLY A 644 0.04 -25.85 5.61
C GLY A 644 1.54 -25.87 5.27
N ASN A 645 2.38 -25.23 6.09
CA ASN A 645 3.84 -25.23 5.93
C ASN A 645 4.56 -26.46 6.53
N TYR A 646 3.97 -27.15 7.51
CA TYR A 646 4.58 -28.34 8.12
C TYR A 646 3.88 -29.63 7.63
N GLN A 647 4.67 -30.58 7.15
CA GLN A 647 4.18 -31.86 6.65
C GLN A 647 4.02 -32.88 7.79
N MET A 648 2.90 -33.60 7.80
CA MET A 648 2.55 -34.51 8.89
C MET A 648 3.60 -35.60 9.12
N ASN A 649 4.12 -36.22 8.06
CA ASN A 649 5.06 -37.34 8.15
C ASN A 649 6.53 -36.90 8.21
N GLU A 650 6.83 -35.64 7.86
CA GLU A 650 8.20 -35.14 7.84
C GLU A 650 8.52 -34.38 9.13
N ASP A 651 7.59 -33.55 9.60
CA ASP A 651 7.81 -32.55 10.66
C ASP A 651 7.11 -32.88 11.98
N VAL A 652 5.91 -33.47 11.91
CA VAL A 652 5.09 -33.75 13.10
C VAL A 652 5.40 -35.14 13.67
N TYR A 653 5.28 -36.18 12.83
CA TYR A 653 5.39 -37.57 13.25
C TYR A 653 6.71 -38.25 12.82
N PRO A 654 7.16 -39.30 13.56
CA PRO A 654 6.64 -39.72 14.86
C PRO A 654 6.89 -38.66 15.94
N LEU A 655 5.92 -38.54 16.86
CA LEU A 655 6.06 -37.67 18.02
C LEU A 655 7.23 -38.15 18.90
N VAL A 656 7.97 -37.20 19.44
CA VAL A 656 9.15 -37.43 20.28
C VAL A 656 8.79 -37.17 21.74
N GLU A 657 9.22 -38.05 22.63
CA GLU A 657 9.05 -37.85 24.07
C GLU A 657 10.14 -36.91 24.62
N LYS A 658 9.73 -35.93 25.42
CA LYS A 658 10.59 -35.01 26.16
C LYS A 658 10.10 -34.89 27.60
N MET A 659 10.98 -34.43 28.48
CA MET A 659 10.60 -34.11 29.85
C MET A 659 10.24 -32.64 29.97
N TYR A 660 9.02 -32.36 30.43
CA TYR A 660 8.66 -31.07 30.99
C TYR A 660 8.87 -31.17 32.50
N GLU A 661 10.03 -30.72 32.98
CA GLU A 661 10.55 -31.01 34.32
C GLU A 661 10.63 -32.53 34.58
N ASP A 662 9.68 -33.09 35.31
CA ASP A 662 9.55 -34.51 35.67
C ASP A 662 8.37 -35.20 34.96
N ILE A 663 7.66 -34.52 34.05
CA ILE A 663 6.50 -35.05 33.32
C ILE A 663 6.92 -35.44 31.89
N PRO A 664 6.74 -36.70 31.46
CA PRO A 664 6.94 -37.09 30.07
C PRO A 664 5.82 -36.51 29.20
N VAL A 665 6.19 -35.74 28.17
CA VAL A 665 5.28 -35.09 27.23
C VAL A 665 5.72 -35.34 25.79
N LYS A 666 4.78 -35.21 24.86
CA LYS A 666 5.03 -35.37 23.42
C LYS A 666 5.37 -34.03 22.77
N VAL A 667 6.33 -34.02 21.85
CA VAL A 667 6.66 -32.89 20.96
C VAL A 667 6.73 -33.38 19.51
N ILE A 668 6.62 -32.46 18.54
CA ILE A 668 6.76 -32.79 17.12
C ILE A 668 8.18 -33.26 16.78
N LYS A 669 8.35 -34.05 15.72
CA LYS A 669 9.66 -34.59 15.30
C LYS A 669 10.70 -33.50 15.05
N ASN A 670 10.35 -32.46 14.28
CA ASN A 670 11.26 -31.37 13.89
C ASN A 670 11.06 -30.13 14.77
N TYR A 671 10.97 -30.31 16.10
CA TYR A 671 10.69 -29.22 17.03
C TYR A 671 11.76 -28.11 17.05
N ASP A 672 13.02 -28.42 16.71
CA ASP A 672 14.10 -27.43 16.66
C ASP A 672 13.89 -26.42 15.52
N GLU A 673 13.51 -26.89 14.33
CA GLU A 673 13.22 -26.05 13.15
C GLU A 673 11.96 -25.19 13.38
N TYR A 674 10.91 -25.78 13.96
CA TYR A 674 9.73 -25.03 14.40
C TYR A 674 10.08 -23.86 15.33
N LEU A 675 10.95 -24.11 16.33
CA LEU A 675 11.34 -23.07 17.28
C LEU A 675 12.20 -21.98 16.62
N GLU A 676 13.08 -22.35 15.69
CA GLU A 676 13.91 -21.40 14.93
C GLU A 676 13.05 -20.52 14.02
N ASP A 677 12.06 -21.09 13.32
CA ASP A 677 11.12 -20.35 12.47
C ASP A 677 10.32 -19.31 13.27
N LYS A 678 9.88 -19.64 14.50
CA LYS A 678 9.09 -18.71 15.30
C LYS A 678 9.91 -17.65 16.02
N TYR A 679 11.01 -18.09 16.65
CA TYR A 679 11.71 -17.29 17.65
C TYR A 679 13.13 -16.90 17.22
N GLY A 680 13.61 -17.40 16.08
CA GLY A 680 14.99 -17.23 15.62
C GLY A 680 15.98 -17.98 16.51
N ASP A 681 17.11 -17.33 16.86
CA ASP A 681 18.03 -17.88 17.86
C ASP A 681 17.37 -17.86 19.25
N ILE A 682 16.80 -19.01 19.64
CA ILE A 682 16.13 -19.24 20.92
C ILE A 682 17.03 -18.97 22.14
N TYR A 683 18.36 -18.95 21.97
CA TYR A 683 19.32 -18.64 23.02
C TYR A 683 19.78 -17.17 23.00
N THR A 684 19.04 -16.31 22.30
CA THR A 684 19.16 -14.85 22.43
C THR A 684 18.40 -14.38 23.68
N LEU A 685 18.94 -13.35 24.37
CA LEU A 685 18.22 -12.72 25.47
C LEU A 685 16.92 -12.06 24.96
N PRO A 686 15.74 -12.45 25.50
CA PRO A 686 14.46 -11.91 25.06
C PRO A 686 14.33 -10.41 25.33
N LYS A 687 13.60 -9.69 24.47
CA LYS A 687 13.32 -8.26 24.63
C LYS A 687 12.09 -7.99 25.52
N ASP A 688 11.33 -9.03 25.80
CA ASP A 688 9.95 -9.06 26.31
C ASP A 688 9.84 -9.74 27.69
N ILE A 689 10.97 -9.91 28.41
CA ILE A 689 11.03 -10.51 29.76
C ILE A 689 10.03 -9.84 30.74
N PHE A 690 9.65 -8.58 30.51
CA PHE A 690 8.75 -7.82 31.37
C PHE A 690 7.30 -7.71 30.88
N THR A 691 6.93 -8.33 29.75
CA THR A 691 5.59 -8.16 29.13
C THR A 691 4.68 -9.38 29.23
N HIS A 692 5.19 -10.55 29.63
CA HIS A 692 4.42 -11.79 29.77
C HIS A 692 3.92 -11.99 31.21
N ILE A 693 2.87 -11.27 31.62
CA ILE A 693 2.16 -11.55 32.88
C ILE A 693 0.66 -11.57 32.58
N HIS A 694 0.04 -12.75 32.59
CA HIS A 694 -1.34 -12.92 32.10
C HIS A 694 -2.44 -12.53 33.10
N ILE A 695 -2.13 -12.17 34.36
CA ILE A 695 -3.06 -11.50 35.31
C ILE A 695 -2.25 -10.54 36.22
N LYS A 696 -2.61 -9.25 36.25
CA LYS A 696 -1.84 -8.17 36.93
C LYS A 696 -2.10 -8.01 38.43
N ASP A 697 -3.09 -8.69 38.99
CA ASP A 697 -3.49 -8.48 40.38
C ASP A 697 -2.73 -9.42 41.33
N LYS A 698 -1.89 -8.85 42.20
CA LYS A 698 -1.23 -9.57 43.28
C LYS A 698 -2.29 -9.97 44.32
N LEU A 699 -2.48 -11.27 44.54
CA LEU A 699 -3.33 -11.77 45.63
C LEU A 699 -2.68 -11.50 47.01
N PRO A 700 -3.46 -11.21 48.07
CA PRO A 700 -2.97 -11.14 49.44
C PRO A 700 -2.29 -12.44 49.88
N SER A 701 -1.28 -12.35 50.74
CA SER A 701 -0.49 -13.51 51.21
C SER A 701 -1.29 -14.61 51.93
N GLU A 702 -2.48 -14.30 52.46
CA GLU A 702 -3.38 -15.29 53.07
C GLU A 702 -4.07 -16.19 52.03
N GLU A 703 -4.36 -15.68 50.83
CA GLU A 703 -4.98 -16.46 49.75
C GLU A 703 -3.98 -17.44 49.13
N ILE A 704 -2.72 -17.02 48.96
CA ILE A 704 -1.61 -17.87 48.48
C ILE A 704 -1.43 -19.11 49.37
N ASN A 705 -1.61 -18.99 50.70
CA ASN A 705 -1.48 -20.12 51.62
C ASN A 705 -2.63 -21.12 51.50
N ASN A 706 -3.84 -20.65 51.20
CA ASN A 706 -5.00 -21.52 51.00
C ASN A 706 -4.91 -22.25 49.66
N ASP A 707 -4.47 -21.56 48.61
CA ASP A 707 -4.24 -22.15 47.29
C ASP A 707 -3.10 -23.17 47.31
N ASN A 708 -2.02 -22.90 48.04
CA ASN A 708 -0.96 -23.89 48.25
C ASN A 708 -1.49 -25.16 48.94
N LYS A 709 -2.32 -25.03 49.98
CA LYS A 709 -2.96 -26.18 50.65
C LYS A 709 -3.88 -26.95 49.70
N PHE A 710 -4.63 -26.25 48.86
CA PHE A 710 -5.45 -26.89 47.82
C PHE A 710 -4.58 -27.72 46.87
N LEU A 711 -3.44 -27.21 46.40
CA LEU A 711 -2.53 -27.96 45.53
C LEU A 711 -1.80 -29.12 46.23
N GLU A 712 -1.68 -29.13 47.58
CA GLU A 712 -1.10 -30.26 48.30
C GLU A 712 -1.92 -31.54 48.16
N GLN A 713 -3.24 -31.45 47.99
CA GLN A 713 -4.09 -32.65 47.85
C GLN A 713 -3.81 -33.44 46.56
N PHE A 714 -3.09 -32.83 45.60
CA PHE A 714 -2.68 -33.44 44.34
C PHE A 714 -1.19 -33.84 44.33
N LYS A 715 -0.44 -33.68 45.44
CA LYS A 715 0.96 -34.11 45.54
C LYS A 715 1.13 -35.62 45.76
N GLU A 716 0.10 -36.32 46.22
CA GLU A 716 0.14 -37.76 46.53
C GLU A 716 -0.50 -38.67 45.45
N ALA A 717 -0.88 -38.11 44.29
CA ALA A 717 -1.45 -38.86 43.16
C ALA A 717 -0.43 -39.09 42.04
#